data_AF-A0A8J2RXZ8-F1
#
_entry.id   AF-A0A8J2RXZ8-F1
#
_cell.length_a   1.000
_cell.length_b   1.000
_cell.length_c   1.000
_cell.angle_alpha   90.00
_cell.angle_beta   90.00
_cell.angle_gamma   90.00
#
_symmetry.space_group_name_H-M   'P 1'
#
loop_
_entity.id
_entity.type
_entity.pdbx_description
1 polymer ?
#
loop_
_entity_poly.entity_id
_entity_poly.type
_entity_poly.pdbx_seq_one_letter_code
_entity_poly.pdbx_strand_id
1 'polypeptide(L)'
;MRNEDSLLCKFIVIVLMYFAAANAKPNMTPPSTNNPNTISFRDWKEHESHCGGEHQSPINIESNQASIANYPEFIFHNYDLVFPERLANNGHTVELKIEQQDTGNELPFITGGGLPDRYNFVQLHFHWGESLSGSEHRIDGQQYPAELHIVHYNSKYGSFNDALPHADGLAVFGILIELQQRDNIAFRHLEQFNNIINPSTTNSDSLRYSVPLSDLLPDHTDSFYRYNGSLTTGNCNEDVIWTVFDTPIAISERQNNESTLGGLSYMYYTVRQNRIYAVENDTAMETIHCHIKTSQPTDRLRTEMISVTLLQFSLIICLATGNPTPNVAARPKTHFDYTDPQKWDEHESNCAGLHQSPINFNTDEVVVTNYPKFTFENYNLVFPESLENNGHTVELKIDSEDDDEDLPSISGGGLTDRYSFVQLHFHWGEGLLGSEHSINRQKYSAELHIVHYNTKYGSFANALPHPDGLAVLGILIELQARDNIAFRHLEQFDNIIDPSRTISDPLDFSVPLADLLPDSTESFFRYNGSLTTPGCNEDVIWTVFDTPIAISLRQLAKFRQLNDENGMPLKNNVRPTQMLHGRETSQMISFLVCCHFYLHCDPNVTEYQAGNRKYDSTFEYCTNDGLNLKMGKNASLLYKLLFVYFAAAYARYNTAPQTSSNAGHLNWEEKDQSEEEKDQSHCGGKHQSPINIETKTVITVNYPKFIFHNYDLVFPESLENDGHTVKLKIKQPIGHKVPFITGGGLTDRYKFAQLHFHWGKRSFGSEHRINGKQYPAELHIVHYNAKYGSFNNALPHRDGLAILAILIKLQLRDSFAVRHLEQFENIINPINSDSLRYSVPLADFLPPNTESFFRYNGSLTSGNCYEDVIWTVFDTPFAISERQLAKFRLLRDLSGDELIENVRTTQLLHERVVMYRPDLSRGFLTKWKKPT
;
A
#
# COMPACT_ATOMS: atom_id res chain seq x y z
N MET A 1 -24.64 -39.58 -20.05
CA MET A 1 -23.88 -40.14 -18.91
C MET A 1 -22.43 -39.75 -19.15
N ARG A 2 -22.07 -38.46 -19.03
CA ARG A 2 -21.83 -37.59 -17.85
C ARG A 2 -20.49 -37.83 -17.16
N ASN A 3 -19.49 -37.05 -17.60
CA ASN A 3 -18.56 -36.15 -16.89
C ASN A 3 -18.45 -36.10 -15.34
N GLU A 4 -18.98 -37.04 -14.56
CA GLU A 4 -18.86 -37.02 -13.09
C GLU A 4 -17.69 -37.87 -12.54
N ASP A 5 -17.07 -38.73 -13.34
CA ASP A 5 -16.00 -39.65 -12.87
C ASP A 5 -14.57 -39.06 -12.88
N SER A 6 -14.37 -37.87 -13.44
CA SER A 6 -13.03 -37.22 -13.53
C SER A 6 -12.56 -36.62 -12.20
N LEU A 7 -13.48 -36.10 -11.40
CA LEU A 7 -13.15 -35.48 -10.11
C LEU A 7 -12.87 -36.52 -9.02
N LEU A 8 -13.58 -37.65 -9.01
CA LEU A 8 -13.36 -38.70 -8.01
C LEU A 8 -12.02 -39.42 -8.22
N CYS A 9 -11.63 -39.67 -9.47
CA CYS A 9 -10.31 -40.22 -9.80
C CYS A 9 -9.17 -39.26 -9.44
N LYS A 10 -9.31 -37.96 -9.72
CA LYS A 10 -8.32 -36.95 -9.33
C LYS A 10 -8.20 -36.81 -7.81
N PHE A 11 -9.31 -36.91 -7.09
CA PHE A 11 -9.31 -36.83 -5.62
C PHE A 11 -8.71 -38.07 -4.96
N ILE A 12 -8.97 -39.27 -5.49
CA ILE A 12 -8.38 -40.53 -4.99
C ILE A 12 -6.86 -40.55 -5.22
N VAL A 13 -6.38 -40.02 -6.35
CA VAL A 13 -4.94 -39.91 -6.63
C VAL A 13 -4.26 -38.92 -5.67
N ILE A 14 -4.90 -37.77 -5.38
CA ILE A 14 -4.37 -36.78 -4.42
C ILE A 14 -4.33 -37.35 -3.00
N VAL A 15 -5.37 -38.09 -2.58
CA VAL A 15 -5.42 -38.72 -1.25
C VAL A 15 -4.40 -39.86 -1.13
N LEU A 16 -4.19 -40.67 -2.17
CA LEU A 16 -3.17 -41.73 -2.17
C LEU A 16 -1.74 -41.15 -2.20
N MET A 17 -1.50 -40.03 -2.89
CA MET A 17 -0.23 -39.31 -2.85
C MET A 17 0.05 -38.70 -1.46
N TYR A 18 -0.98 -38.22 -0.76
CA TYR A 18 -0.86 -37.72 0.61
C TYR A 18 -0.57 -38.84 1.63
N PHE A 19 -1.16 -40.03 1.46
CA PHE A 19 -0.87 -41.20 2.30
C PHE A 19 0.55 -41.77 2.08
N ALA A 20 1.11 -41.64 0.88
CA ALA A 20 2.49 -42.01 0.59
C ALA A 20 3.50 -41.03 1.21
N ALA A 21 3.20 -39.73 1.22
CA ALA A 21 4.03 -38.69 1.83
C ALA A 21 4.05 -38.77 3.38
N ALA A 22 2.94 -39.18 4.01
CA ALA A 22 2.80 -39.23 5.47
C ALA A 22 3.53 -40.40 6.16
N ASN A 23 4.00 -41.41 5.40
CA ASN A 23 4.67 -42.60 5.95
C ASN A 23 6.18 -42.69 5.62
N ALA A 24 6.75 -41.70 4.94
CA ALA A 24 8.19 -41.63 4.73
C ALA A 24 8.89 -41.03 5.96
N LYS A 25 9.51 -41.89 6.79
CA LYS A 25 10.42 -41.42 7.84
C LYS A 25 11.63 -40.73 7.19
N PRO A 26 12.08 -39.56 7.68
CA PRO A 26 13.29 -38.93 7.18
C PRO A 26 14.50 -39.67 7.76
N ASN A 27 15.04 -40.63 7.03
CA ASN A 27 16.45 -40.97 7.16
C ASN A 27 17.24 -39.98 6.30
N MET A 28 17.49 -38.78 6.84
CA MET A 28 18.45 -37.84 6.27
C MET A 28 19.85 -38.22 6.75
N THR A 29 20.49 -39.16 6.05
CA THR A 29 21.92 -38.97 5.74
C THR A 29 21.98 -38.01 4.55
N PRO A 30 22.80 -36.94 4.60
CA PRO A 30 22.93 -36.02 3.47
C PRO A 30 23.33 -36.79 2.21
N PRO A 31 22.73 -36.53 1.03
CA PRO A 31 23.31 -37.00 -0.20
C PRO A 31 24.64 -36.25 -0.39
N SER A 32 25.74 -37.00 -0.49
CA SER A 32 27.01 -36.46 -0.97
C SER A 32 26.81 -35.92 -2.38
N THR A 33 26.74 -34.61 -2.53
CA THR A 33 26.76 -33.93 -3.82
C THR A 33 28.18 -33.98 -4.40
N ASN A 34 28.59 -35.14 -4.90
CA ASN A 34 29.73 -35.23 -5.81
C ASN A 34 29.21 -35.11 -7.25
N ASN A 35 28.80 -33.90 -7.63
CA ASN A 35 28.87 -33.47 -9.03
C ASN A 35 30.18 -32.69 -9.17
N PRO A 36 31.19 -33.18 -9.93
CA PRO A 36 32.53 -32.57 -9.95
C PRO A 36 32.61 -31.15 -10.51
N ASN A 37 31.51 -30.61 -11.06
CA ASN A 37 31.50 -29.34 -11.81
C ASN A 37 30.63 -28.23 -11.18
N THR A 38 30.11 -28.40 -9.97
CA THR A 38 29.41 -27.32 -9.25
C THR A 38 30.22 -26.91 -8.04
N ILE A 39 30.97 -25.81 -8.17
CA ILE A 39 31.75 -25.20 -7.08
C ILE A 39 30.76 -24.52 -6.13
N SER A 40 30.77 -24.92 -4.85
CA SER A 40 30.00 -24.24 -3.81
C SER A 40 30.55 -22.83 -3.60
N PHE A 41 29.71 -21.84 -3.26
CA PHE A 41 30.15 -20.48 -2.89
C PHE A 41 31.23 -20.48 -1.80
N ARG A 42 31.27 -21.54 -0.96
CA ARG A 42 32.27 -21.73 0.09
C ARG A 42 33.67 -22.07 -0.44
N ASP A 43 33.77 -22.52 -1.69
CA ASP A 43 35.00 -23.00 -2.32
C ASP A 43 35.48 -22.03 -3.43
N TRP A 44 34.83 -20.87 -3.59
CA TRP A 44 35.19 -19.85 -4.60
C TRP A 44 36.61 -19.34 -4.42
N LYS A 45 37.06 -19.15 -3.17
CA LYS A 45 38.45 -18.79 -2.85
C LYS A 45 39.48 -19.79 -3.40
N GLU A 46 39.09 -21.06 -3.58
CA GLU A 46 39.99 -22.10 -4.08
C GLU A 46 40.11 -22.12 -5.61
N HIS A 47 39.19 -21.44 -6.32
CA HIS A 47 39.07 -21.46 -7.78
C HIS A 47 39.30 -20.09 -8.42
N GLU A 48 38.92 -19.02 -7.73
CA GLU A 48 39.13 -17.62 -8.14
C GLU A 48 39.88 -16.89 -7.02
N SER A 49 41.16 -16.58 -7.26
CA SER A 49 42.06 -16.07 -6.21
C SER A 49 41.61 -14.76 -5.57
N HIS A 50 40.79 -13.97 -6.28
CA HIS A 50 40.24 -12.71 -5.82
C HIS A 50 39.11 -12.89 -4.80
N CYS A 51 38.36 -14.01 -4.84
CA CYS A 51 37.26 -14.30 -3.89
C CYS A 51 37.72 -14.62 -2.46
N GLY A 52 39.02 -14.49 -2.17
CA GLY A 52 39.62 -14.65 -0.85
C GLY A 52 40.30 -13.40 -0.31
N GLY A 53 40.06 -12.24 -0.93
CA GLY A 53 40.63 -10.95 -0.54
C GLY A 53 40.08 -10.41 0.79
N GLU A 54 40.58 -9.23 1.19
CA GLU A 54 40.27 -8.61 2.50
C GLU A 54 39.06 -7.68 2.46
N HIS A 55 38.61 -7.26 1.28
CA HIS A 55 37.52 -6.31 1.05
C HIS A 55 36.41 -6.96 0.22
N GLN A 56 35.92 -8.12 0.66
CA GLN A 56 34.86 -8.84 -0.04
C GLN A 56 33.48 -8.28 0.29
N SER A 57 32.61 -8.29 -0.71
CA SER A 57 31.18 -8.00 -0.63
C SER A 57 30.38 -9.28 -0.95
N PRO A 58 29.10 -9.36 -0.51
CA PRO A 58 28.37 -8.39 0.31
C PRO A 58 28.78 -8.44 1.78
N ILE A 59 28.48 -7.38 2.54
CA ILE A 59 28.77 -7.30 3.98
C ILE A 59 27.51 -7.08 4.83
N ASN A 60 27.62 -7.41 6.12
CA ASN A 60 26.72 -6.87 7.14
C ASN A 60 27.23 -5.51 7.59
N ILE A 61 26.45 -4.47 7.32
CA ILE A 61 26.75 -3.10 7.69
C ILE A 61 26.31 -2.90 9.14
N GLU A 62 27.27 -2.78 10.05
CA GLU A 62 27.01 -2.40 11.44
C GLU A 62 26.95 -0.86 11.53
N SER A 63 25.74 -0.30 11.53
CA SER A 63 25.49 1.14 11.50
C SER A 63 26.16 1.87 12.66
N ASN A 64 26.28 1.23 13.82
CA ASN A 64 26.95 1.78 15.00
C ASN A 64 28.50 1.86 14.87
N GLN A 65 29.10 1.12 13.93
CA GLN A 65 30.54 1.16 13.65
C GLN A 65 30.86 2.06 12.44
N ALA A 66 29.85 2.48 11.69
CA ALA A 66 30.03 3.36 10.54
C ALA A 66 30.51 4.75 10.97
N SER A 67 31.51 5.28 10.27
CA SER A 67 31.93 6.67 10.45
C SER A 67 30.99 7.61 9.72
N ILE A 68 30.49 8.64 10.41
CA ILE A 68 29.71 9.70 9.76
C ILE A 68 30.60 10.48 8.80
N ALA A 69 30.24 10.51 7.52
CA ALA A 69 30.87 11.30 6.49
C ALA A 69 29.84 12.22 5.83
N ASN A 70 30.22 13.46 5.55
CA ASN A 70 29.37 14.41 4.83
C ASN A 70 29.80 14.42 3.36
N TYR A 71 29.03 13.77 2.50
CA TYR A 71 29.23 13.80 1.06
C TYR A 71 28.32 14.86 0.41
N PRO A 72 28.73 15.46 -0.72
CA PRO A 72 27.80 16.18 -1.59
C PRO A 72 26.67 15.24 -2.04
N GLU A 73 25.51 15.79 -2.38
CA GLU A 73 24.40 15.02 -2.95
C GLU A 73 24.82 14.34 -4.26
N PHE A 74 24.16 13.23 -4.58
CA PHE A 74 24.27 12.64 -5.91
C PHE A 74 23.61 13.55 -6.94
N ILE A 75 24.24 13.64 -8.10
CA ILE A 75 23.67 14.27 -9.28
C ILE A 75 23.48 13.15 -10.30
N PHE A 76 22.21 12.84 -10.55
CA PHE A 76 21.76 11.84 -11.51
C PHE A 76 21.52 12.53 -12.85
N HIS A 77 22.24 12.11 -13.88
CA HIS A 77 22.11 12.65 -15.23
C HIS A 77 21.40 11.63 -16.11
N ASN A 78 20.33 12.05 -16.79
CA ASN A 78 19.51 11.25 -17.71
C ASN A 78 18.85 10.01 -17.06
N TYR A 79 18.69 10.01 -15.73
CA TYR A 79 18.02 8.95 -14.97
C TYR A 79 16.49 8.99 -15.08
N ASP A 80 15.98 10.12 -15.53
CA ASP A 80 14.60 10.44 -15.87
C ASP A 80 14.24 9.99 -17.30
N LEU A 81 15.24 9.76 -18.16
CA LEU A 81 15.01 9.30 -19.52
C LEU A 81 14.63 7.82 -19.56
N VAL A 82 13.74 7.51 -20.49
CA VAL A 82 13.28 6.16 -20.83
C VAL A 82 14.13 5.63 -21.98
N PHE A 83 14.72 4.45 -21.83
CA PHE A 83 15.53 3.82 -22.86
C PHE A 83 14.90 2.52 -23.35
N PRO A 84 15.16 2.06 -24.59
CA PRO A 84 14.80 0.70 -24.98
C PRO A 84 15.60 -0.27 -24.12
N GLU A 85 14.90 -0.97 -23.24
CA GLU A 85 15.47 -1.87 -22.24
C GLU A 85 15.18 -3.31 -22.60
N ARG A 86 16.18 -4.16 -22.37
CA ARG A 86 16.07 -5.59 -22.55
C ARG A 86 16.20 -6.27 -21.21
N LEU A 87 15.13 -6.97 -20.84
CA LEU A 87 15.09 -7.82 -19.66
C LEU A 87 15.55 -9.21 -20.07
N ALA A 88 16.55 -9.76 -19.39
CA ALA A 88 17.13 -11.05 -19.71
C ALA A 88 17.35 -11.89 -18.45
N ASN A 89 16.98 -13.16 -18.51
CA ASN A 89 17.41 -14.15 -17.52
C ASN A 89 18.71 -14.78 -18.01
N ASN A 90 19.83 -14.36 -17.41
CA ASN A 90 21.15 -14.83 -17.81
C ASN A 90 21.55 -16.18 -17.16
N GLY A 91 20.63 -16.82 -16.44
CA GLY A 91 20.88 -18.06 -15.69
C GLY A 91 21.40 -17.88 -14.27
N HIS A 92 21.72 -16.64 -13.88
CA HIS A 92 22.16 -16.29 -12.53
C HIS A 92 21.21 -15.28 -11.87
N THR A 93 20.76 -14.27 -12.63
CA THR A 93 19.86 -13.22 -12.18
C THR A 93 18.96 -12.78 -13.35
N VAL A 94 17.99 -11.92 -13.04
CA VAL A 94 17.33 -11.11 -14.05
C VAL A 94 18.08 -9.80 -14.16
N GLU A 95 18.58 -9.56 -15.35
CA GLU A 95 19.39 -8.40 -15.72
C GLU A 95 18.60 -7.53 -16.69
N LEU A 96 18.64 -6.22 -16.46
CA LEU A 96 18.11 -5.21 -17.35
C LEU A 96 19.27 -4.38 -17.90
N LYS A 97 19.32 -4.30 -19.22
CA LYS A 97 20.32 -3.52 -19.97
C LYS A 97 19.64 -2.57 -20.92
N ILE A 98 20.22 -1.38 -21.07
CA ILE A 98 19.83 -0.44 -22.12
C ILE A 98 20.41 -0.95 -23.45
N GLU A 99 19.55 -1.18 -24.44
CA GLU A 99 20.02 -1.43 -25.80
C GLU A 99 20.57 -0.12 -26.36
N GLN A 100 21.86 -0.08 -26.71
CA GLN A 100 22.43 1.03 -27.47
C GLN A 100 21.81 1.04 -28.87
N GLN A 101 20.69 1.73 -29.04
CA GLN A 101 20.25 2.21 -30.34
C GLN A 101 20.90 3.57 -30.61
N ASP A 102 21.10 3.90 -31.89
CA ASP A 102 21.53 5.22 -32.42
C ASP A 102 20.50 6.33 -32.10
N THR A 103 20.11 6.47 -30.83
CA THR A 103 19.10 7.42 -30.34
C THR A 103 19.64 8.84 -30.23
N GLY A 104 20.95 9.04 -30.39
CA GLY A 104 21.60 10.33 -30.23
C GLY A 104 21.69 10.85 -28.78
N ASN A 105 21.04 10.19 -27.83
CA ASN A 105 21.03 10.54 -26.42
C ASN A 105 22.20 9.89 -25.67
N GLU A 106 22.76 10.62 -24.70
CA GLU A 106 23.82 10.13 -23.83
C GLU A 106 23.25 9.17 -22.77
N LEU A 107 23.89 8.01 -22.56
CA LEU A 107 23.47 7.03 -21.54
C LEU A 107 23.47 7.62 -20.13
N PRO A 108 22.64 7.11 -19.20
CA PRO A 108 22.59 7.60 -17.83
C PRO A 108 23.95 7.55 -17.14
N PHE A 109 24.23 8.54 -16.29
CA PHE A 109 25.46 8.56 -15.51
C PHE A 109 25.28 9.31 -14.19
N ILE A 110 26.18 9.05 -13.25
CA ILE A 110 26.16 9.65 -11.92
C ILE A 110 27.45 10.43 -11.65
N THR A 111 27.28 11.51 -10.89
CA THR A 111 28.35 12.32 -10.29
C THR A 111 27.93 12.74 -8.88
N GLY A 112 28.81 13.37 -8.11
CA GLY A 112 28.50 13.73 -6.72
C GLY A 112 28.50 12.51 -5.79
N GLY A 113 27.80 12.59 -4.66
CA GLY A 113 27.73 11.47 -3.70
C GLY A 113 29.09 11.01 -3.15
N GLY A 114 30.10 11.89 -3.19
CA GLY A 114 31.48 11.56 -2.83
C GLY A 114 32.22 10.66 -3.83
N LEU A 115 31.69 10.42 -5.03
CA LEU A 115 32.40 9.71 -6.09
C LEU A 115 33.53 10.58 -6.68
N PRO A 116 34.69 9.99 -7.01
CA PRO A 116 35.86 10.75 -7.46
C PRO A 116 35.71 11.29 -8.89
N ASP A 117 34.93 10.61 -9.72
CA ASP A 117 34.82 10.84 -11.16
C ASP A 117 33.35 10.69 -11.62
N ARG A 118 33.13 10.78 -12.93
CA ARG A 118 31.86 10.45 -13.59
C ARG A 118 31.76 8.94 -13.82
N TYR A 119 30.64 8.35 -13.41
CA TYR A 119 30.36 6.92 -13.55
C TYR A 119 29.16 6.68 -14.46
N ASN A 120 29.37 5.99 -15.59
CA ASN A 120 28.37 5.72 -16.61
C ASN A 120 27.62 4.41 -16.33
N PHE A 121 26.31 4.40 -16.51
CA PHE A 121 25.45 3.23 -16.31
C PHE A 121 25.82 2.07 -17.23
N VAL A 122 25.69 0.84 -16.73
CA VAL A 122 25.96 -0.40 -17.45
C VAL A 122 24.72 -1.29 -17.50
N GLN A 123 24.19 -1.65 -16.33
CA GLN A 123 23.11 -2.59 -16.16
C GLN A 123 22.52 -2.46 -14.75
N LEU A 124 21.35 -3.06 -14.54
CA LEU A 124 20.85 -3.39 -13.21
C LEU A 124 20.43 -4.86 -13.13
N HIS A 125 20.45 -5.42 -11.92
CA HIS A 125 19.99 -6.78 -11.67
C HIS A 125 19.51 -6.97 -10.24
N PHE A 126 18.78 -8.06 -10.01
CA PHE A 126 18.16 -8.35 -8.72
C PHE A 126 18.84 -9.52 -8.01
N HIS A 127 18.80 -9.50 -6.68
CA HIS A 127 19.25 -10.59 -5.82
C HIS A 127 18.16 -10.99 -4.85
N TRP A 128 18.01 -12.29 -4.63
CA TRP A 128 16.90 -12.83 -3.86
C TRP A 128 17.12 -14.22 -3.29
N GLY A 129 16.27 -14.59 -2.34
CA GLY A 129 16.32 -15.87 -1.64
C GLY A 129 15.01 -16.64 -1.71
N GLU A 130 15.03 -17.91 -1.28
CA GLU A 130 13.84 -18.78 -1.23
C GLU A 130 12.78 -18.32 -0.21
N SER A 131 13.08 -17.30 0.60
CA SER A 131 12.24 -16.75 1.67
C SER A 131 12.36 -15.22 1.70
N LEU A 132 11.72 -14.55 2.66
CA LEU A 132 11.79 -13.09 2.87
C LEU A 132 13.17 -12.57 3.36
N SER A 133 14.23 -13.33 3.09
CA SER A 133 15.62 -13.12 3.52
C SER A 133 16.53 -13.31 2.31
N GLY A 134 16.39 -12.44 1.32
CA GLY A 134 17.02 -12.56 0.00
C GLY A 134 18.02 -11.48 -0.39
N SER A 135 18.06 -10.34 0.31
CA SER A 135 19.09 -9.32 0.07
C SER A 135 20.49 -9.86 0.34
N GLU A 136 21.47 -9.45 -0.45
CA GLU A 136 22.86 -9.85 -0.27
C GLU A 136 23.48 -9.11 0.91
N HIS A 137 23.24 -7.79 0.98
CA HIS A 137 23.62 -6.95 2.11
C HIS A 137 22.66 -7.11 3.29
N ARG A 138 23.21 -6.84 4.47
CA ARG A 138 22.45 -6.68 5.71
C ARG A 138 22.75 -5.34 6.33
N ILE A 139 21.78 -4.76 7.01
CA ILE A 139 21.98 -3.60 7.87
C ILE A 139 21.67 -4.04 9.30
N ASP A 140 22.69 -4.01 10.14
CA ASP A 140 22.64 -4.43 11.55
C ASP A 140 22.03 -5.83 11.76
N GLY A 141 22.42 -6.76 10.90
CA GLY A 141 21.94 -8.15 10.90
C GLY A 141 20.59 -8.35 10.20
N GLN A 142 19.84 -7.29 9.92
CA GLN A 142 18.56 -7.36 9.19
C GLN A 142 18.83 -7.66 7.71
N GLN A 143 18.09 -8.65 7.19
CA GLN A 143 18.07 -9.00 5.77
C GLN A 143 16.68 -8.70 5.21
N TYR A 144 16.63 -8.31 3.95
CA TYR A 144 15.42 -7.89 3.27
C TYR A 144 14.98 -8.97 2.27
N PRO A 145 13.71 -8.99 1.84
CA PRO A 145 13.21 -9.92 0.82
C PRO A 145 14.08 -10.00 -0.44
N ALA A 146 14.58 -8.87 -0.93
CA ALA A 146 15.42 -8.80 -2.12
C ALA A 146 16.33 -7.56 -2.11
N GLU A 147 17.21 -7.49 -3.10
CA GLU A 147 18.09 -6.34 -3.32
C GLU A 147 18.25 -6.07 -4.82
N LEU A 148 18.25 -4.79 -5.19
CA LEU A 148 18.51 -4.30 -6.54
C LEU A 148 19.92 -3.71 -6.60
N HIS A 149 20.71 -4.15 -7.58
CA HIS A 149 22.02 -3.59 -7.90
C HIS A 149 21.96 -2.77 -9.17
N ILE A 150 22.42 -1.51 -9.13
CA ILE A 150 22.59 -0.63 -10.30
C ILE A 150 24.08 -0.38 -10.52
N VAL A 151 24.62 -0.85 -11.64
CA VAL A 151 26.06 -0.92 -11.89
C VAL A 151 26.52 0.19 -12.83
N HIS A 152 27.61 0.86 -12.45
CA HIS A 152 28.25 1.91 -13.24
C HIS A 152 29.75 1.67 -13.37
N TYR A 153 30.35 2.13 -14.47
CA TYR A 153 31.81 2.15 -14.66
C TYR A 153 32.35 3.58 -14.71
N ASN A 154 33.58 3.75 -14.24
CA ASN A 154 34.27 5.02 -14.27
C ASN A 154 34.65 5.39 -15.70
N SER A 155 34.07 6.47 -16.19
CA SER A 155 34.21 6.93 -17.58
C SER A 155 35.66 7.27 -17.97
N LYS A 156 36.56 7.53 -17.01
CA LYS A 156 37.97 7.83 -17.30
C LYS A 156 38.73 6.66 -17.96
N TYR A 157 38.23 5.43 -17.79
CA TYR A 157 38.81 4.24 -18.40
C TYR A 157 38.22 3.91 -19.78
N GLY A 158 37.21 4.66 -20.23
CA GLY A 158 36.64 4.55 -21.58
C GLY A 158 35.57 3.46 -21.72
N SER A 159 35.76 2.27 -21.13
CA SER A 159 34.78 1.18 -21.19
C SER A 159 34.64 0.44 -19.86
N PHE A 160 33.52 -0.29 -19.69
CA PHE A 160 33.29 -1.16 -18.53
C PHE A 160 34.44 -2.16 -18.34
N ASN A 161 34.86 -2.85 -19.41
CA ASN A 161 35.91 -3.85 -19.34
C ASN A 161 37.28 -3.27 -18.96
N ASP A 162 37.57 -2.05 -19.44
CA ASP A 162 38.83 -1.36 -19.12
C ASP A 162 38.83 -0.80 -17.69
N ALA A 163 37.66 -0.64 -17.06
CA ALA A 163 37.53 -0.16 -15.69
C ALA A 163 37.73 -1.26 -14.64
N LEU A 164 37.36 -2.52 -14.93
CA LEU A 164 37.46 -3.67 -14.01
C LEU A 164 38.84 -3.86 -13.34
N PRO A 165 39.99 -3.58 -13.96
CA PRO A 165 41.27 -3.76 -13.29
C PRO A 165 41.58 -2.72 -12.20
N HIS A 166 40.73 -1.71 -12.01
CA HIS A 166 41.01 -0.54 -11.19
C HIS A 166 40.10 -0.47 -9.94
N ALA A 167 40.70 -0.13 -8.79
CA ALA A 167 40.00 -0.09 -7.49
C ALA A 167 38.83 0.92 -7.43
N ASP A 168 38.82 1.92 -8.30
CA ASP A 168 37.76 2.91 -8.48
C ASP A 168 37.06 2.76 -9.83
N GLY A 169 37.19 1.57 -10.44
CA GLY A 169 36.67 1.21 -11.74
C GLY A 169 35.16 1.17 -11.77
N LEU A 170 34.52 0.67 -10.71
CA LEU A 170 33.06 0.54 -10.63
C LEU A 170 32.46 1.33 -9.46
N ALA A 171 31.24 1.81 -9.66
CA ALA A 171 30.37 2.30 -8.60
C ALA A 171 29.03 1.57 -8.68
N VAL A 172 28.61 0.95 -7.58
CA VAL A 172 27.39 0.14 -7.53
C VAL A 172 26.47 0.64 -6.44
N PHE A 173 25.21 0.82 -6.78
CA PHE A 173 24.14 1.07 -5.82
C PHE A 173 23.53 -0.25 -5.37
N GLY A 174 23.52 -0.50 -4.05
CA GLY A 174 22.75 -1.56 -3.43
C GLY A 174 21.47 -0.98 -2.82
N ILE A 175 20.32 -1.42 -3.32
CA ILE A 175 19.01 -0.92 -2.92
C ILE A 175 18.19 -2.06 -2.33
N LEU A 176 17.89 -1.98 -1.05
CA LEU A 176 17.15 -3.01 -0.33
C LEU A 176 15.66 -2.94 -0.70
N ILE A 177 15.02 -4.09 -0.86
CA ILE A 177 13.60 -4.20 -1.23
C ILE A 177 12.80 -4.77 -0.05
N GLU A 178 11.82 -4.01 0.43
CA GLU A 178 10.87 -4.45 1.46
C GLU A 178 9.48 -4.74 0.89
N LEU A 179 8.62 -5.35 1.70
CA LEU A 179 7.22 -5.59 1.32
C LEU A 179 6.34 -4.43 1.76
N GLN A 180 5.29 -4.15 0.99
CA GLN A 180 4.14 -3.32 1.35
C GLN A 180 2.82 -3.97 0.91
N GLN A 181 1.70 -3.32 1.17
CA GLN A 181 0.39 -3.83 0.78
C GLN A 181 0.03 -3.56 -0.69
N ARG A 182 0.54 -2.47 -1.26
CA ARG A 182 0.19 -1.99 -2.61
C ARG A 182 1.31 -2.23 -3.60
N ASP A 183 0.97 -2.36 -4.87
CA ASP A 183 1.96 -2.54 -5.90
C ASP A 183 2.79 -1.27 -6.09
N ASN A 184 4.10 -1.45 -6.24
CA ASN A 184 4.98 -0.42 -6.74
C ASN A 184 4.91 -0.40 -8.26
N ILE A 185 4.47 0.73 -8.83
CA ILE A 185 4.23 0.86 -10.27
C ILE A 185 5.51 0.66 -11.09
N ALA A 186 6.65 1.17 -10.61
CA ALA A 186 7.94 0.99 -11.29
C ALA A 186 8.26 -0.50 -11.47
N PHE A 187 7.91 -1.33 -10.47
CA PHE A 187 8.07 -2.77 -10.53
C PHE A 187 6.99 -3.49 -11.33
N ARG A 188 5.80 -2.89 -11.53
CA ARG A 188 4.77 -3.46 -12.43
C ARG A 188 5.27 -3.52 -13.87
N HIS A 189 5.99 -2.49 -14.30
CA HIS A 189 6.59 -2.46 -15.64
C HIS A 189 7.63 -3.57 -15.85
N LEU A 190 8.25 -4.00 -14.76
CA LEU A 190 9.19 -5.11 -14.73
C LEU A 190 8.52 -6.49 -14.72
N GLU A 191 7.22 -6.63 -14.40
CA GLU A 191 6.45 -7.90 -14.24
C GLU A 191 6.44 -8.86 -15.47
N GLN A 192 7.18 -8.57 -16.53
CA GLN A 192 7.28 -9.36 -17.77
C GLN A 192 8.14 -10.64 -17.63
N PHE A 193 8.45 -11.06 -16.40
CA PHE A 193 9.27 -12.24 -16.09
C PHE A 193 8.76 -13.55 -16.68
N ASN A 194 7.44 -13.66 -16.90
CA ASN A 194 6.82 -14.86 -17.47
C ASN A 194 7.40 -15.26 -18.83
N ASN A 195 7.96 -14.31 -19.59
CA ASN A 195 8.54 -14.58 -20.90
C ASN A 195 10.03 -14.98 -20.84
N ILE A 196 10.71 -14.73 -19.70
CA ILE A 196 12.14 -15.00 -19.50
C ILE A 196 12.40 -16.07 -18.43
N ILE A 197 11.42 -16.94 -18.16
CA ILE A 197 11.50 -18.01 -17.14
C ILE A 197 12.70 -18.94 -17.35
N ASN A 198 12.99 -19.30 -18.62
CA ASN A 198 14.05 -20.24 -18.93
C ASN A 198 15.36 -19.51 -19.26
N PRO A 199 16.48 -19.84 -18.60
CA PRO A 199 17.76 -19.28 -18.96
C PRO A 199 18.19 -19.82 -20.32
N SER A 200 18.27 -18.93 -21.31
CA SER A 200 18.79 -19.22 -22.64
C SER A 200 19.43 -17.96 -23.21
N THR A 201 20.50 -18.11 -24.00
CA THR A 201 21.25 -16.98 -24.59
C THR A 201 20.43 -16.14 -25.57
N THR A 202 19.16 -16.50 -25.83
CA THR A 202 18.23 -15.79 -26.72
C THR A 202 16.93 -15.38 -26.03
N ASN A 203 16.70 -15.78 -24.76
CA ASN A 203 15.47 -15.46 -24.03
C ASN A 203 15.61 -14.11 -23.36
N SER A 204 15.13 -13.11 -24.06
CA SER A 204 15.19 -11.74 -23.62
C SER A 204 14.14 -10.98 -24.38
N ASP A 205 13.35 -10.22 -23.65
CA ASP A 205 12.25 -9.47 -24.20
C ASP A 205 12.55 -7.98 -24.05
N SER A 206 12.22 -7.23 -25.09
CA SER A 206 12.09 -5.79 -24.95
C SER A 206 10.99 -5.53 -23.93
N LEU A 207 11.28 -4.67 -22.95
CA LEU A 207 10.24 -4.27 -22.01
C LEU A 207 9.13 -3.56 -22.76
N ARG A 208 7.90 -3.99 -22.51
CA ARG A 208 6.68 -3.34 -23.01
C ARG A 208 6.55 -1.88 -22.55
N TYR A 209 7.09 -1.57 -21.37
CA TYR A 209 7.23 -0.21 -20.82
C TYR A 209 8.62 -0.12 -20.22
N SER A 210 9.42 0.85 -20.66
CA SER A 210 10.70 1.08 -19.99
C SER A 210 10.52 1.93 -18.74
N VAL A 211 11.44 1.74 -17.80
CA VAL A 211 11.35 2.31 -16.46
C VAL A 211 12.52 3.28 -16.29
N PRO A 212 12.27 4.59 -16.12
CA PRO A 212 13.32 5.52 -15.72
C PRO A 212 14.09 4.99 -14.52
N LEU A 213 15.42 5.04 -14.55
CA LEU A 213 16.24 4.54 -13.44
C LEU A 213 15.94 5.27 -12.13
N SER A 214 15.52 6.54 -12.21
CA SER A 214 15.06 7.33 -11.06
C SER A 214 13.89 6.70 -10.31
N ASP A 215 13.01 5.97 -11.01
CA ASP A 215 11.86 5.29 -10.43
C ASP A 215 12.24 4.03 -9.63
N LEU A 216 13.45 3.54 -9.85
CA LEU A 216 14.05 2.39 -9.18
C LEU A 216 15.02 2.82 -8.08
N LEU A 217 15.03 4.11 -7.71
CA LEU A 217 15.76 4.64 -6.55
C LEU A 217 14.83 4.80 -5.34
N PRO A 218 15.36 4.78 -4.11
CA PRO A 218 14.59 5.15 -2.92
C PRO A 218 14.12 6.61 -2.96
N ASP A 219 13.03 6.91 -2.24
CA ASP A 219 12.49 8.27 -2.09
C ASP A 219 13.53 9.29 -1.58
N HIS A 220 14.55 8.80 -0.88
CA HIS A 220 15.67 9.56 -0.33
C HIS A 220 17.00 8.91 -0.70
N THR A 221 17.87 9.69 -1.35
CA THR A 221 19.22 9.27 -1.76
C THR A 221 20.33 10.02 -1.00
N ASP A 222 19.96 10.85 -0.01
CA ASP A 222 20.87 11.64 0.84
C ASP A 222 21.41 10.85 2.05
N SER A 223 20.91 9.65 2.29
CA SER A 223 21.32 8.78 3.40
C SER A 223 21.72 7.39 2.88
N PHE A 224 22.99 7.02 3.09
CA PHE A 224 23.57 5.79 2.58
C PHE A 224 24.86 5.42 3.31
N TYR A 225 25.26 4.15 3.16
CA TYR A 225 26.57 3.64 3.56
C TYR A 225 27.50 3.54 2.36
N ARG A 226 28.76 3.89 2.56
CA ARG A 226 29.81 3.88 1.53
C ARG A 226 31.00 3.05 1.98
N TYR A 227 31.44 2.13 1.12
CA TYR A 227 32.67 1.37 1.33
C TYR A 227 33.26 0.87 0.01
N ASN A 228 34.55 0.54 0.02
CA ASN A 228 35.19 -0.13 -1.11
C ASN A 228 35.11 -1.64 -0.87
N GLY A 229 34.66 -2.39 -1.87
CA GLY A 229 34.45 -3.82 -1.75
C GLY A 229 34.61 -4.54 -3.08
N SER A 230 34.11 -5.78 -3.14
CA SER A 230 34.20 -6.61 -4.32
C SER A 230 32.92 -6.65 -5.14
N LEU A 231 33.00 -7.18 -6.35
CA LEU A 231 31.84 -7.74 -7.05
C LEU A 231 31.23 -8.88 -6.22
N THR A 232 29.90 -8.97 -6.15
CA THR A 232 29.17 -10.09 -5.50
C THR A 232 28.86 -11.22 -6.47
N THR A 233 29.02 -10.97 -7.77
CA THR A 233 28.85 -11.95 -8.85
C THR A 233 30.11 -12.02 -9.71
N GLY A 234 30.54 -13.23 -10.09
CA GLY A 234 31.69 -13.44 -10.95
C GLY A 234 33.01 -13.61 -10.20
N ASN A 235 34.06 -12.89 -10.62
CA ASN A 235 35.44 -13.11 -10.20
C ASN A 235 35.83 -12.44 -8.86
N CYS A 236 34.89 -11.81 -8.15
CA CYS A 236 35.11 -11.17 -6.84
C CYS A 236 36.24 -10.11 -6.80
N ASN A 237 36.50 -9.41 -7.91
CA ASN A 237 37.45 -8.32 -7.92
C ASN A 237 37.07 -7.24 -6.89
N GLU A 238 38.05 -6.72 -6.15
CA GLU A 238 37.90 -5.61 -5.18
C GLU A 238 37.99 -4.24 -5.88
N ASP A 239 37.15 -4.03 -6.89
CA ASP A 239 37.14 -2.89 -7.83
C ASP A 239 35.88 -2.01 -7.70
N VAL A 240 35.08 -2.23 -6.65
CA VAL A 240 33.75 -1.62 -6.48
C VAL A 240 33.70 -0.59 -5.36
N ILE A 241 33.26 0.62 -5.68
CA ILE A 241 32.78 1.60 -4.71
C ILE A 241 31.29 1.35 -4.46
N TRP A 242 30.96 0.72 -3.33
CA TRP A 242 29.59 0.40 -2.94
C TRP A 242 28.90 1.59 -2.29
N THR A 243 27.67 1.88 -2.72
CA THR A 243 26.73 2.76 -2.04
C THR A 243 25.48 1.97 -1.71
N VAL A 244 25.29 1.62 -0.44
CA VAL A 244 24.11 0.89 0.03
C VAL A 244 23.16 1.90 0.67
N PHE A 245 22.03 2.15 0.04
CA PHE A 245 21.03 3.07 0.59
C PHE A 245 20.36 2.46 1.82
N ASP A 246 20.15 3.28 2.86
CA ASP A 246 19.52 2.82 4.10
C ASP A 246 17.99 2.83 4.05
N THR A 247 17.43 3.50 3.04
CA THR A 247 15.99 3.58 2.78
C THR A 247 15.63 2.54 1.73
N PRO A 248 14.78 1.54 2.07
CA PRO A 248 14.40 0.50 1.13
C PRO A 248 13.28 0.96 0.18
N ILE A 249 13.24 0.35 -1.01
CA ILE A 249 12.08 0.44 -1.91
C ILE A 249 11.07 -0.63 -1.50
N ALA A 250 9.80 -0.26 -1.43
CA ALA A 250 8.74 -1.18 -1.07
C ALA A 250 8.02 -1.70 -2.34
N ILE A 251 7.75 -3.00 -2.39
CA ILE A 251 6.93 -3.68 -3.42
C ILE A 251 5.84 -4.52 -2.76
N SER A 252 4.77 -4.89 -3.45
CA SER A 252 3.72 -5.71 -2.80
C SER A 252 4.14 -7.18 -2.60
N GLU A 253 3.42 -7.89 -1.73
CA GLU A 253 3.54 -9.37 -1.66
C GLU A 253 3.24 -10.05 -3.00
N ARG A 254 2.26 -9.52 -3.76
CA ARG A 254 1.94 -10.02 -5.11
C ARG A 254 3.16 -9.88 -6.01
N GLN A 255 3.78 -8.71 -6.03
CA GLN A 255 4.97 -8.44 -6.82
C GLN A 255 6.16 -9.27 -6.36
N ASN A 256 6.38 -9.46 -5.07
CA ASN A 256 7.42 -10.37 -4.61
C ASN A 256 7.20 -11.81 -5.13
N ASN A 257 5.95 -12.25 -5.21
CA ASN A 257 5.58 -13.60 -5.63
C ASN A 257 5.52 -13.79 -7.16
N GLU A 258 4.98 -12.81 -7.89
CA GLU A 258 4.78 -12.81 -9.36
C GLU A 258 5.95 -12.20 -10.12
N SER A 259 6.57 -11.16 -9.56
CA SER A 259 7.47 -10.25 -10.27
C SER A 259 8.94 -10.40 -9.97
N THR A 260 9.44 -11.36 -9.18
CA THR A 260 10.91 -11.60 -9.18
C THR A 260 11.39 -12.79 -8.33
N LEU A 261 10.67 -13.26 -7.31
CA LEU A 261 11.39 -13.91 -6.19
C LEU A 261 10.81 -15.28 -5.78
N GLY A 262 9.49 -15.51 -5.98
CA GLY A 262 8.81 -16.75 -5.57
C GLY A 262 8.34 -17.70 -6.69
N GLY A 263 8.05 -17.18 -7.89
CA GLY A 263 7.45 -17.96 -8.99
C GLY A 263 8.29 -19.17 -9.45
N LEU A 264 9.61 -19.06 -9.36
CA LEU A 264 10.52 -20.17 -9.68
C LEU A 264 10.55 -21.25 -8.59
N SER A 265 10.34 -20.90 -7.32
CA SER A 265 10.30 -21.86 -6.20
C SER A 265 9.06 -22.77 -6.28
N TYR A 266 7.90 -22.21 -6.65
CA TYR A 266 6.65 -22.97 -6.78
C TYR A 266 6.65 -23.93 -7.99
N MET A 267 7.35 -23.59 -9.08
CA MET A 267 7.54 -24.52 -10.21
C MET A 267 8.71 -25.48 -10.04
N TYR A 268 9.75 -25.15 -9.25
CA TYR A 268 10.83 -26.09 -8.91
C TYR A 268 10.30 -27.32 -8.14
N TYR A 269 9.30 -27.12 -7.28
CA TYR A 269 8.58 -28.21 -6.60
C TYR A 269 7.78 -29.08 -7.57
N THR A 270 7.17 -28.49 -8.59
CA THR A 270 6.33 -29.20 -9.57
C THR A 270 7.17 -29.95 -10.61
N VAL A 271 8.34 -29.41 -10.99
CA VAL A 271 9.29 -30.06 -11.93
C VAL A 271 10.12 -31.16 -11.26
N ARG A 272 10.46 -31.02 -9.96
CA ARG A 272 11.12 -32.12 -9.22
C ARG A 272 10.21 -33.32 -8.99
N GLN A 273 8.92 -33.10 -8.70
CA GLN A 273 7.94 -34.19 -8.61
C GLN A 273 7.78 -34.93 -9.96
N ASN A 274 7.87 -34.22 -11.08
CA ASN A 274 7.79 -34.81 -12.41
C ASN A 274 9.11 -35.43 -12.93
N ARG A 275 10.27 -35.16 -12.30
CA ARG A 275 11.54 -35.85 -12.61
C ARG A 275 11.77 -37.13 -11.79
N ILE A 276 11.06 -37.33 -10.68
CA ILE A 276 11.15 -38.57 -9.88
C ILE A 276 10.40 -39.73 -10.56
N TYR A 277 9.52 -39.46 -11.53
CA TYR A 277 8.85 -40.51 -12.33
C TYR A 277 9.56 -40.89 -13.63
N ALA A 278 10.76 -40.35 -13.90
CA ALA A 278 11.48 -40.56 -15.15
C ALA A 278 12.83 -41.27 -14.98
N VAL A 279 12.99 -42.13 -13.97
CA VAL A 279 14.09 -43.12 -13.91
C VAL A 279 13.58 -44.35 -13.15
N GLU A 280 12.81 -45.20 -13.81
CA GLU A 280 12.65 -46.64 -13.53
C GLU A 280 11.44 -47.16 -14.32
N ASN A 281 11.68 -47.54 -15.58
CA ASN A 281 11.09 -48.69 -16.27
C ASN A 281 11.32 -48.58 -17.79
N ASP A 282 12.57 -48.75 -18.20
CA ASP A 282 12.85 -49.35 -19.50
C ASP A 282 12.66 -50.86 -19.36
N THR A 283 11.46 -51.35 -19.71
CA THR A 283 11.21 -52.63 -20.42
C THR A 283 9.71 -52.97 -20.38
N ALA A 284 8.96 -52.55 -21.40
CA ALA A 284 7.88 -53.30 -22.04
C ALA A 284 7.20 -52.40 -23.09
N MET A 285 7.73 -52.42 -24.31
CA MET A 285 6.96 -52.06 -25.50
C MET A 285 5.80 -53.06 -25.65
N GLU A 286 4.56 -52.60 -25.53
CA GLU A 286 3.44 -53.19 -26.28
C GLU A 286 2.46 -52.11 -26.76
N THR A 287 2.58 -51.89 -28.06
CA THR A 287 1.70 -51.27 -29.04
C THR A 287 0.20 -51.21 -28.70
N ILE A 288 -0.37 -50.00 -28.62
CA ILE A 288 -1.77 -49.76 -29.02
C ILE A 288 -1.78 -48.62 -30.06
N HIS A 289 -1.84 -49.05 -31.32
CA HIS A 289 -2.20 -48.25 -32.48
C HIS A 289 -3.68 -47.85 -32.38
N CYS A 290 -4.00 -46.57 -32.56
CA CYS A 290 -5.28 -46.21 -33.14
C CYS A 290 -5.13 -45.03 -34.10
N HIS A 291 -5.23 -45.38 -35.39
CA HIS A 291 -5.24 -44.50 -36.56
C HIS A 291 -6.42 -43.52 -36.51
N ILE A 292 -6.13 -42.22 -36.68
CA ILE A 292 -7.10 -41.26 -37.18
C ILE A 292 -6.97 -41.28 -38.71
N LYS A 293 -7.94 -41.92 -39.37
CA LYS A 293 -8.11 -41.86 -40.82
C LYS A 293 -8.74 -40.52 -41.20
N THR A 294 -7.99 -39.79 -42.00
CA THR A 294 -8.43 -38.69 -42.86
C THR A 294 -9.40 -39.20 -43.93
N SER A 295 -10.43 -38.41 -44.25
CA SER A 295 -11.14 -38.48 -45.53
C SER A 295 -11.42 -37.07 -46.05
N GLN A 296 -10.73 -36.70 -47.13
CA GLN A 296 -11.12 -35.65 -48.08
C GLN A 296 -12.36 -36.08 -48.90
N PRO A 297 -12.99 -35.17 -49.67
CA PRO A 297 -12.63 -35.00 -51.10
C PRO A 297 -12.43 -33.51 -51.45
N THR A 298 -11.26 -33.09 -51.97
CA THR A 298 -10.79 -33.07 -53.38
C THR A 298 -11.46 -32.04 -54.31
N ASP A 299 -10.61 -31.09 -54.70
CA ASP A 299 -10.25 -30.73 -56.08
C ASP A 299 -10.82 -29.47 -56.77
N ARG A 300 -9.88 -28.50 -56.90
CA ARG A 300 -9.43 -27.79 -58.13
C ARG A 300 -10.25 -26.56 -58.59
N LEU A 301 -9.67 -25.47 -59.10
CA LEU A 301 -8.29 -24.95 -59.25
C LEU A 301 -8.41 -23.54 -59.89
N ARG A 302 -7.35 -22.73 -59.70
CA ARG A 302 -6.79 -21.66 -60.60
C ARG A 302 -7.18 -20.19 -60.43
N THR A 303 -6.27 -19.49 -59.72
CA THR A 303 -5.38 -18.39 -60.15
C THR A 303 -5.72 -17.44 -61.31
N GLU A 304 -5.41 -16.16 -61.02
CA GLU A 304 -4.75 -15.11 -61.84
C GLU A 304 -5.57 -14.03 -62.60
N MET A 305 -5.38 -12.79 -62.11
CA MET A 305 -4.91 -11.58 -62.82
C MET A 305 -5.70 -10.96 -64.00
N ILE A 306 -5.83 -9.62 -63.88
CA ILE A 306 -5.91 -8.59 -64.94
C ILE A 306 -7.25 -8.46 -65.68
N SER A 307 -7.97 -7.37 -65.39
CA SER A 307 -8.33 -6.32 -66.39
C SER A 307 -9.22 -5.26 -65.75
N VAL A 308 -8.57 -4.18 -65.30
CA VAL A 308 -9.20 -2.87 -65.10
C VAL A 308 -9.25 -2.19 -66.46
N THR A 309 -10.45 -1.83 -66.92
CA THR A 309 -10.64 -0.76 -67.93
C THR A 309 -12.12 -0.38 -68.00
N LEU A 310 -12.49 0.79 -67.49
CA LEU A 310 -12.74 1.96 -68.36
C LEU A 310 -13.27 3.17 -67.59
N LEU A 311 -12.63 4.30 -67.93
CA LEU A 311 -13.15 5.68 -67.99
C LEU A 311 -13.03 6.60 -66.76
N GLN A 312 -11.78 7.02 -66.53
CA GLN A 312 -11.27 8.39 -66.71
C GLN A 312 -12.29 9.55 -66.87
N PHE A 313 -12.15 10.64 -66.11
CA PHE A 313 -11.40 11.85 -66.51
C PHE A 313 -11.48 12.98 -65.45
N SER A 314 -10.30 13.35 -64.94
CA SER A 314 -9.76 14.70 -64.71
C SER A 314 -10.48 15.80 -63.91
N LEU A 315 -9.73 16.22 -62.89
CA LEU A 315 -9.56 17.58 -62.36
C LEU A 315 -9.51 18.68 -63.45
N ILE A 316 -10.19 19.82 -63.24
CA ILE A 316 -9.67 21.20 -63.42
C ILE A 316 -10.62 22.21 -62.74
N ILE A 317 -9.97 23.16 -62.08
CA ILE A 317 -10.38 24.33 -61.32
C ILE A 317 -11.10 25.39 -62.17
N CYS A 318 -12.19 25.99 -61.67
CA CYS A 318 -12.37 27.45 -61.51
C CYS A 318 -13.82 27.87 -61.14
N LEU A 319 -13.94 28.51 -59.97
CA LEU A 319 -14.74 29.72 -59.67
C LEU A 319 -16.22 29.76 -60.07
N ALA A 320 -17.13 29.71 -59.08
CA ALA A 320 -18.01 30.83 -58.72
C ALA A 320 -19.10 30.43 -57.71
N THR A 321 -19.09 31.14 -56.58
CA THR A 321 -20.24 31.59 -55.77
C THR A 321 -21.18 30.58 -55.10
N GLY A 322 -21.15 30.58 -53.77
CA GLY A 322 -22.33 30.26 -52.96
C GLY A 322 -21.99 29.64 -51.60
N ASN A 323 -21.59 30.45 -50.62
CA ASN A 323 -21.61 30.06 -49.21
C ASN A 323 -23.08 29.93 -48.76
N PRO A 324 -23.50 28.81 -48.15
CA PRO A 324 -24.45 28.83 -47.06
C PRO A 324 -23.66 28.62 -45.75
N THR A 325 -23.48 29.69 -45.00
CA THR A 325 -23.09 29.62 -43.60
C THR A 325 -24.17 28.87 -42.80
N PRO A 326 -23.87 27.79 -42.07
CA PRO A 326 -24.67 27.43 -40.92
C PRO A 326 -24.21 28.32 -39.75
N ASN A 327 -25.00 29.34 -39.45
CA ASN A 327 -24.95 30.02 -38.15
C ASN A 327 -25.37 29.01 -37.08
N VAL A 328 -24.41 28.26 -36.54
CA VAL A 328 -24.56 27.69 -35.19
C VAL A 328 -24.17 28.82 -34.25
N ALA A 329 -25.17 29.51 -33.71
CA ALA A 329 -24.95 30.45 -32.63
C ALA A 329 -24.32 29.69 -31.45
N ALA A 330 -23.05 29.97 -31.17
CA ALA A 330 -22.40 29.54 -29.94
C ALA A 330 -23.23 30.06 -28.76
N ARG A 331 -23.80 29.15 -27.97
CA ARG A 331 -24.34 29.50 -26.65
C ARG A 331 -23.19 30.11 -25.83
N PRO A 332 -23.41 31.22 -25.10
CA PRO A 332 -22.41 31.73 -24.19
C PRO A 332 -22.08 30.64 -23.17
N LYS A 333 -20.79 30.30 -23.00
CA LYS A 333 -20.34 29.44 -21.90
C LYS A 333 -20.79 30.11 -20.60
N THR A 334 -21.69 29.46 -19.88
CA THR A 334 -22.10 29.84 -18.53
C THR A 334 -20.88 29.63 -17.63
N HIS A 335 -20.26 30.73 -17.20
CA HIS A 335 -19.16 30.71 -16.24
C HIS A 335 -19.68 30.13 -14.92
N PHE A 336 -19.12 29.01 -14.47
CA PHE A 336 -19.51 28.35 -13.23
C PHE A 336 -18.34 28.28 -12.25
N ASP A 337 -18.63 28.06 -10.98
CA ASP A 337 -17.62 27.78 -9.96
C ASP A 337 -18.16 26.76 -8.95
N TYR A 338 -17.29 26.36 -8.02
CA TYR A 338 -17.61 25.43 -6.93
C TYR A 338 -18.05 26.13 -5.64
N THR A 339 -18.39 27.42 -5.68
CA THR A 339 -18.79 28.15 -4.47
C THR A 339 -20.18 27.76 -3.99
N ASP A 340 -21.11 27.49 -4.92
CA ASP A 340 -22.47 27.04 -4.60
C ASP A 340 -23.02 26.02 -5.63
N PRO A 341 -22.47 24.79 -5.69
CA PRO A 341 -22.90 23.78 -6.67
C PRO A 341 -24.36 23.34 -6.53
N GLN A 342 -24.99 23.65 -5.39
CA GLN A 342 -26.42 23.35 -5.17
C GLN A 342 -27.34 24.26 -5.97
N LYS A 343 -26.84 25.39 -6.49
CA LYS A 343 -27.61 26.34 -7.31
C LYS A 343 -27.34 26.23 -8.81
N TRP A 344 -26.57 25.23 -9.24
CA TRP A 344 -26.32 25.04 -10.67
C TRP A 344 -27.61 24.79 -11.47
N ASP A 345 -28.66 24.28 -10.82
CA ASP A 345 -30.00 24.12 -11.39
C ASP A 345 -30.72 25.44 -11.73
N GLU A 346 -30.34 26.56 -11.11
CA GLU A 346 -30.89 27.90 -11.40
C GLU A 346 -30.45 28.41 -12.79
N HIS A 347 -29.34 27.89 -13.32
CA HIS A 347 -28.74 28.33 -14.58
C HIS A 347 -28.62 27.21 -15.63
N GLU A 348 -28.52 25.95 -15.20
CA GLU A 348 -28.45 24.77 -16.04
C GLU A 348 -29.55 23.77 -15.67
N SER A 349 -30.63 23.75 -16.45
CA SER A 349 -31.84 22.96 -16.12
C SER A 349 -31.60 21.47 -15.93
N ASN A 350 -30.56 20.92 -16.57
CA ASN A 350 -30.20 19.51 -16.44
C ASN A 350 -29.70 19.17 -15.03
N CYS A 351 -29.15 20.12 -14.29
CA CYS A 351 -28.68 19.90 -12.92
C CYS A 351 -29.82 19.66 -11.92
N ALA A 352 -31.07 19.96 -12.30
CA ALA A 352 -32.28 19.61 -11.53
C ALA A 352 -32.78 18.17 -11.77
N GLY A 353 -32.04 17.38 -12.56
CA GLY A 353 -32.41 16.00 -12.90
C GLY A 353 -32.48 15.06 -11.69
N LEU A 354 -33.12 13.91 -11.86
CA LEU A 354 -33.33 12.92 -10.79
C LEU A 354 -32.28 11.80 -10.77
N HIS A 355 -31.41 11.74 -11.77
CA HIS A 355 -30.34 10.76 -11.90
C HIS A 355 -28.97 11.43 -11.85
N GLN A 356 -28.83 12.45 -11.00
CA GLN A 356 -27.60 13.21 -10.87
C GLN A 356 -26.48 12.46 -10.14
N SER A 357 -25.24 12.84 -10.41
CA SER A 357 -24.00 12.35 -9.79
C SER A 357 -23.25 13.50 -9.13
N PRO A 358 -22.34 13.25 -8.17
CA PRO A 358 -21.93 11.95 -7.63
C PRO A 358 -22.95 11.39 -6.62
N ILE A 359 -22.80 10.14 -6.19
CA ILE A 359 -23.66 9.53 -5.16
C ILE A 359 -22.86 8.92 -4.01
N ASN A 360 -23.55 8.60 -2.92
CA ASN A 360 -23.03 7.70 -1.89
C ASN A 360 -23.49 6.26 -2.15
N PHE A 361 -22.57 5.31 -2.21
CA PHE A 361 -22.88 3.88 -2.19
C PHE A 361 -23.10 3.41 -0.76
N ASN A 362 -24.23 2.76 -0.48
CA ASN A 362 -24.43 2.03 0.78
C ASN A 362 -24.24 0.54 0.50
N THR A 363 -23.15 -0.06 1.00
CA THR A 363 -22.77 -1.45 0.69
C THR A 363 -23.79 -2.47 1.15
N ASP A 364 -24.67 -2.11 2.09
CA ASP A 364 -25.74 -3.00 2.55
C ASP A 364 -26.98 -2.96 1.63
N GLU A 365 -27.06 -1.97 0.74
CA GLU A 365 -28.20 -1.74 -0.16
C GLU A 365 -27.87 -2.00 -1.64
N VAL A 366 -26.59 -2.18 -1.98
CA VAL A 366 -26.16 -2.44 -3.37
C VAL A 366 -26.49 -3.87 -3.80
N VAL A 367 -26.84 -4.03 -5.07
CA VAL A 367 -27.13 -5.34 -5.66
C VAL A 367 -25.85 -6.01 -6.11
N VAL A 368 -25.45 -7.09 -5.44
CA VAL A 368 -24.28 -7.88 -5.84
C VAL A 368 -24.52 -8.53 -7.20
N THR A 369 -23.70 -8.18 -8.19
CA THR A 369 -23.84 -8.61 -9.59
C THR A 369 -22.51 -9.15 -10.09
N ASN A 370 -22.56 -10.20 -10.92
CA ASN A 370 -21.38 -10.74 -11.57
C ASN A 370 -21.27 -10.19 -13.00
N TYR A 371 -20.30 -9.30 -13.21
CA TYR A 371 -19.97 -8.73 -14.51
C TYR A 371 -18.79 -9.47 -15.16
N PRO A 372 -18.71 -9.50 -16.50
CA PRO A 372 -17.48 -9.85 -17.18
C PRO A 372 -16.34 -8.93 -16.71
N LYS A 373 -15.09 -9.42 -16.73
CA LYS A 373 -13.93 -8.57 -16.44
C LYS A 373 -13.85 -7.41 -17.44
N PHE A 374 -13.27 -6.30 -17.01
CA PHE A 374 -12.92 -5.23 -17.94
C PHE A 374 -11.83 -5.67 -18.90
N THR A 375 -11.92 -5.17 -20.13
CA THR A 375 -10.84 -5.19 -21.10
C THR A 375 -10.41 -3.74 -21.31
N PHE A 376 -9.13 -3.47 -21.04
CA PHE A 376 -8.49 -2.19 -21.27
C PHE A 376 -7.58 -2.30 -22.50
N GLU A 377 -7.98 -1.69 -23.60
CA GLU A 377 -7.22 -1.66 -24.85
C GLU A 377 -6.42 -0.36 -24.92
N ASN A 378 -5.14 -0.43 -25.31
CA ASN A 378 -4.24 0.73 -25.47
C ASN A 378 -4.05 1.63 -24.23
N TYR A 379 -4.61 1.25 -23.07
CA TYR A 379 -4.38 1.90 -21.75
C TYR A 379 -2.92 1.94 -21.33
N ASN A 380 -2.13 1.09 -21.97
CA ASN A 380 -0.74 0.94 -21.72
C ASN A 380 0.16 1.77 -22.65
N LEU A 381 -0.42 2.38 -23.69
CA LEU A 381 0.31 3.28 -24.56
C LEU A 381 0.50 4.63 -23.87
N VAL A 382 1.57 5.29 -24.25
CA VAL A 382 1.95 6.62 -23.78
C VAL A 382 1.58 7.58 -24.90
N PHE A 383 0.72 8.55 -24.62
CA PHE A 383 0.22 9.48 -25.63
C PHE A 383 0.84 10.86 -25.47
N PRO A 384 0.94 11.66 -26.55
CA PRO A 384 1.16 13.09 -26.43
C PRO A 384 -0.06 13.70 -25.75
N GLU A 385 0.11 14.00 -24.48
CA GLU A 385 -0.93 14.51 -23.61
C GLU A 385 -0.77 16.01 -23.44
N SER A 386 -1.85 16.77 -23.63
CA SER A 386 -1.87 18.15 -23.15
C SER A 386 -2.32 18.16 -21.69
N LEU A 387 -1.52 18.82 -20.85
CA LEU A 387 -1.83 19.06 -19.44
C LEU A 387 -2.32 20.50 -19.28
N GLU A 388 -3.52 20.66 -18.76
CA GLU A 388 -4.20 21.96 -18.66
C GLU A 388 -4.78 22.16 -17.26
N ASN A 389 -4.55 23.33 -16.66
CA ASN A 389 -5.45 23.86 -15.64
C ASN A 389 -6.57 24.65 -16.34
N ASN A 390 -7.78 24.10 -16.34
CA ASN A 390 -8.92 24.72 -17.00
C ASN A 390 -9.70 25.69 -16.09
N GLY A 391 -9.15 26.03 -14.92
CA GLY A 391 -9.77 26.91 -13.92
C GLY A 391 -10.73 26.20 -12.97
N HIS A 392 -11.06 24.93 -13.23
CA HIS A 392 -11.97 24.13 -12.40
C HIS A 392 -11.34 22.80 -11.97
N THR A 393 -10.36 22.30 -12.71
CA THR A 393 -9.61 21.08 -12.44
C THR A 393 -8.30 21.11 -13.24
N VAL A 394 -7.43 20.15 -12.91
CA VAL A 394 -6.42 19.67 -13.86
C VAL A 394 -7.11 18.70 -14.81
N GLU A 395 -6.88 18.89 -16.10
CA GLU A 395 -7.41 18.07 -17.16
C GLU A 395 -6.25 17.61 -18.06
N LEU A 396 -6.31 16.34 -18.45
CA LEU A 396 -5.34 15.73 -19.34
C LEU A 396 -6.08 15.12 -20.54
N LYS A 397 -5.62 15.45 -21.74
CA LYS A 397 -6.28 15.12 -23.02
C LYS A 397 -5.27 14.61 -24.03
N ILE A 398 -5.72 13.74 -24.94
CA ILE A 398 -4.97 13.37 -26.14
C ILE A 398 -5.35 14.34 -27.26
N ASP A 399 -4.36 15.00 -27.88
CA ASP A 399 -4.61 15.88 -29.03
C ASP A 399 -5.02 15.04 -30.24
N SER A 400 -6.20 15.35 -30.79
CA SER A 400 -7.02 14.46 -31.64
C SER A 400 -6.56 14.36 -33.11
N GLU A 401 -5.28 14.11 -33.38
CA GLU A 401 -4.81 13.79 -34.74
C GLU A 401 -4.71 12.27 -35.00
N ASP A 402 -4.87 11.43 -33.98
CA ASP A 402 -4.81 9.97 -34.10
C ASP A 402 -6.16 9.36 -34.53
N ASP A 403 -6.11 8.29 -35.34
CA ASP A 403 -7.28 7.52 -35.74
C ASP A 403 -7.94 6.84 -34.51
N ASP A 404 -9.28 6.80 -34.46
CA ASP A 404 -10.11 6.23 -33.36
C ASP A 404 -9.75 4.78 -32.95
N GLU A 405 -9.02 4.04 -33.82
CA GLU A 405 -8.55 2.68 -33.54
C GLU A 405 -7.38 2.63 -32.54
N ASP A 406 -6.56 3.69 -32.46
CA ASP A 406 -5.36 3.72 -31.62
C ASP A 406 -5.59 4.34 -30.24
N LEU A 407 -6.72 5.03 -30.04
CA LEU A 407 -7.08 5.63 -28.74
C LEU A 407 -7.31 4.57 -27.64
N PRO A 408 -6.96 4.86 -26.37
CA PRO A 408 -7.31 4.01 -25.24
C PRO A 408 -8.81 3.76 -25.17
N SER A 409 -9.20 2.53 -24.90
CA SER A 409 -10.61 2.18 -24.84
C SER A 409 -10.92 1.10 -23.82
N ILE A 410 -12.18 1.08 -23.39
CA ILE A 410 -12.72 0.12 -22.43
C ILE A 410 -13.89 -0.65 -23.02
N SER A 411 -13.96 -1.92 -22.66
CA SER A 411 -15.11 -2.80 -22.88
C SER A 411 -15.21 -3.83 -21.74
N GLY A 412 -16.26 -4.64 -21.72
CA GLY A 412 -16.49 -5.56 -20.60
C GLY A 412 -16.95 -4.82 -19.34
N GLY A 413 -16.75 -5.40 -18.15
CA GLY A 413 -17.19 -4.77 -16.89
C GLY A 413 -18.69 -4.50 -16.81
N GLY A 414 -19.51 -5.16 -17.63
CA GLY A 414 -20.95 -4.89 -17.77
C GLY A 414 -21.32 -3.74 -18.73
N LEU A 415 -20.36 -3.14 -19.45
CA LEU A 415 -20.63 -2.25 -20.58
C LEU A 415 -21.07 -3.07 -21.80
N THR A 416 -22.03 -2.56 -22.56
CA THR A 416 -22.60 -3.22 -23.75
C THR A 416 -21.80 -2.98 -25.03
N ASP A 417 -21.10 -1.85 -25.09
CA ASP A 417 -20.38 -1.35 -26.27
C ASP A 417 -18.91 -1.07 -25.90
N ARG A 418 -18.10 -0.72 -26.92
CA ARG A 418 -16.74 -0.20 -26.73
C ARG A 418 -16.81 1.32 -26.50
N TYR A 419 -16.03 1.81 -25.55
CA TYR A 419 -15.95 3.23 -25.23
C TYR A 419 -14.51 3.72 -25.37
N SER A 420 -14.31 4.81 -26.13
CA SER A 420 -12.99 5.39 -26.41
C SER A 420 -12.70 6.58 -25.49
N PHE A 421 -11.45 6.72 -25.06
CA PHE A 421 -10.99 7.75 -24.12
C PHE A 421 -11.15 9.15 -24.70
N VAL A 422 -11.44 10.11 -23.82
CA VAL A 422 -11.61 11.53 -24.14
C VAL A 422 -10.63 12.37 -23.33
N GLN A 423 -10.69 12.22 -22.01
CA GLN A 423 -9.90 13.00 -21.06
C GLN A 423 -9.89 12.29 -19.70
N LEU A 424 -8.99 12.75 -18.83
CA LEU A 424 -9.09 12.52 -17.41
C LEU A 424 -9.00 13.83 -16.62
N HIS A 425 -9.55 13.83 -15.41
CA HIS A 425 -9.51 14.98 -14.49
C HIS A 425 -9.62 14.54 -13.03
N PHE A 426 -9.28 15.47 -12.11
CA PHE A 426 -9.17 15.18 -10.69
C PHE A 426 -10.09 16.08 -9.84
N HIS A 427 -10.58 15.51 -8.75
CA HIS A 427 -11.33 16.20 -7.72
C HIS A 427 -10.62 16.06 -6.38
N TRP A 428 -10.49 17.17 -5.65
CA TRP A 428 -9.84 17.25 -4.35
C TRP A 428 -10.52 18.28 -3.45
N GLY A 429 -10.24 18.18 -2.16
CA GLY A 429 -10.79 19.05 -1.13
C GLY A 429 -9.72 19.82 -0.35
N GLU A 430 -10.17 20.82 0.41
CA GLU A 430 -9.28 21.70 1.19
C GLU A 430 -8.57 20.92 2.32
N GLY A 431 -9.23 19.90 2.87
CA GLY A 431 -8.68 18.99 3.87
C GLY A 431 -8.33 17.61 3.28
N LEU A 432 -8.08 16.63 4.15
CA LEU A 432 -7.71 15.26 3.76
C LEU A 432 -8.84 14.45 3.09
N LEU A 433 -9.97 15.09 2.75
CA LEU A 433 -11.13 14.48 2.11
C LEU A 433 -11.57 15.36 0.94
N GLY A 434 -11.71 14.76 -0.24
CA GLY A 434 -11.88 15.44 -1.51
C GLY A 434 -12.45 14.60 -2.65
N SER A 435 -12.86 13.35 -2.42
CA SER A 435 -13.58 12.59 -3.44
C SER A 435 -15.00 13.13 -3.67
N GLU A 436 -15.51 12.97 -4.88
CA GLU A 436 -16.89 13.30 -5.25
C GLU A 436 -17.83 12.23 -4.69
N HIS A 437 -17.60 10.98 -5.09
CA HIS A 437 -18.29 9.81 -4.59
C HIS A 437 -17.90 9.50 -3.15
N SER A 438 -18.76 8.72 -2.50
CA SER A 438 -18.47 8.15 -1.18
C SER A 438 -19.00 6.73 -1.07
N ILE A 439 -18.36 5.94 -0.22
CA ILE A 439 -18.79 4.57 0.10
C ILE A 439 -19.12 4.57 1.59
N ASN A 440 -20.32 4.15 1.96
CA ASN A 440 -20.87 4.18 3.32
C ASN A 440 -20.74 5.54 4.01
N ARG A 441 -20.95 6.61 3.22
CA ARG A 441 -20.84 8.04 3.53
C ARG A 441 -19.42 8.51 3.81
N GLN A 442 -18.44 7.72 3.41
CA GLN A 442 -17.04 8.02 3.64
C GLN A 442 -16.39 8.47 2.33
N LYS A 443 -15.79 9.66 2.35
CA LYS A 443 -15.02 10.23 1.24
C LYS A 443 -13.56 9.84 1.30
N TYR A 444 -12.87 9.88 0.17
CA TYR A 444 -11.43 9.66 0.02
C TYR A 444 -10.71 11.00 -0.18
N SER A 445 -9.38 11.00 -0.18
CA SER A 445 -8.57 12.24 -0.21
C SER A 445 -8.76 13.04 -1.49
N ALA A 446 -8.91 12.33 -2.61
CA ALA A 446 -9.24 12.86 -3.93
C ALA A 446 -9.95 11.78 -4.75
N GLU A 447 -10.38 12.13 -5.95
CA GLU A 447 -10.97 11.20 -6.92
C GLU A 447 -10.53 11.56 -8.34
N LEU A 448 -10.15 10.56 -9.12
CA LEU A 448 -9.80 10.69 -10.53
C LEU A 448 -10.97 10.17 -11.37
N HIS A 449 -11.35 10.94 -12.39
CA HIS A 449 -12.32 10.53 -13.40
C HIS A 449 -11.62 10.31 -14.74
N ILE A 450 -11.83 9.13 -15.34
CA ILE A 450 -11.37 8.81 -16.70
C ILE A 450 -12.59 8.67 -17.61
N VAL A 451 -12.74 9.60 -18.55
CA VAL A 451 -13.97 9.79 -19.34
C VAL A 451 -13.83 9.15 -20.71
N HIS A 452 -14.85 8.40 -21.12
CA HIS A 452 -14.92 7.74 -22.42
C HIS A 452 -16.26 7.98 -23.10
N TYR A 453 -16.28 8.09 -24.44
CA TYR A 453 -17.50 8.11 -25.23
C TYR A 453 -17.77 6.78 -25.92
N ASN A 454 -19.05 6.45 -26.10
CA ASN A 454 -19.47 5.25 -26.78
C ASN A 454 -19.18 5.36 -28.29
N THR A 455 -18.34 4.47 -28.81
CA THR A 455 -17.84 4.57 -30.19
C THR A 455 -18.93 4.36 -31.24
N LYS A 456 -20.09 3.78 -30.86
CA LYS A 456 -21.23 3.62 -31.78
C LYS A 456 -21.79 4.94 -32.32
N TYR A 457 -21.52 6.05 -31.64
CA TYR A 457 -21.95 7.40 -32.06
C TYR A 457 -20.89 8.16 -32.87
N GLY A 458 -19.70 7.56 -33.03
CA GLY A 458 -18.60 8.07 -33.85
C GLY A 458 -17.88 9.33 -33.35
N SER A 459 -18.41 10.03 -32.35
CA SER A 459 -17.70 11.13 -31.68
C SER A 459 -18.29 11.42 -30.31
N PHE A 460 -17.48 12.03 -29.42
CA PHE A 460 -17.92 12.51 -28.12
C PHE A 460 -19.16 13.42 -28.22
N ALA A 461 -19.16 14.39 -29.15
CA ALA A 461 -20.26 15.33 -29.31
C ALA A 461 -21.59 14.66 -29.71
N ASN A 462 -21.53 13.60 -30.53
CA ASN A 462 -22.72 12.84 -30.92
C ASN A 462 -23.19 11.87 -29.84
N ALA A 463 -22.32 11.51 -28.88
CA ALA A 463 -22.65 10.56 -27.82
C ALA A 463 -23.42 11.23 -26.66
N LEU A 464 -23.09 12.48 -26.32
CA LEU A 464 -23.71 13.26 -25.22
C LEU A 464 -25.26 13.25 -25.17
N PRO A 465 -26.01 13.24 -26.29
CA PRO A 465 -27.47 13.22 -26.22
C PRO A 465 -28.07 11.87 -25.81
N HIS A 466 -27.26 10.83 -25.61
CA HIS A 466 -27.70 9.47 -25.38
C HIS A 466 -27.42 8.98 -23.96
N PRO A 467 -28.34 8.21 -23.33
CA PRO A 467 -28.21 7.77 -21.93
C PRO A 467 -27.02 6.81 -21.67
N ASP A 468 -26.49 6.20 -22.72
CA ASP A 468 -25.30 5.36 -22.74
C ASP A 468 -24.18 6.00 -23.59
N GLY A 469 -24.23 7.33 -23.70
CA GLY A 469 -23.28 8.13 -24.44
C GLY A 469 -21.88 8.06 -23.84
N LEU A 470 -21.79 8.08 -22.51
CA LEU A 470 -20.52 8.12 -21.79
C LEU A 470 -20.36 6.96 -20.81
N ALA A 471 -19.11 6.51 -20.65
CA ALA A 471 -18.69 5.64 -19.56
C ALA A 471 -17.55 6.32 -18.80
N VAL A 472 -17.70 6.45 -17.48
CA VAL A 472 -16.70 7.12 -16.63
C VAL A 472 -16.21 6.17 -15.55
N LEU A 473 -14.89 6.04 -15.44
CA LEU A 473 -14.22 5.35 -14.35
C LEU A 473 -13.92 6.35 -13.23
N GLY A 474 -14.49 6.14 -12.04
CA GLY A 474 -14.17 6.86 -10.81
C GLY A 474 -13.14 6.07 -10.01
N ILE A 475 -11.93 6.63 -9.88
CA ILE A 475 -10.82 6.06 -9.12
C ILE A 475 -10.66 6.85 -7.83
N LEU A 476 -10.95 6.22 -6.71
CA LEU A 476 -10.78 6.83 -5.39
C LEU A 476 -9.29 6.94 -5.07
N ILE A 477 -8.85 8.06 -4.47
CA ILE A 477 -7.44 8.29 -4.13
C ILE A 477 -7.30 8.46 -2.62
N GLU A 478 -6.43 7.66 -2.00
CA GLU A 478 -6.16 7.69 -0.56
C GLU A 478 -4.74 8.14 -0.24
N LEU A 479 -4.59 8.81 0.91
CA LEU A 479 -3.28 9.26 1.40
C LEU A 479 -2.40 8.08 1.83
N GLN A 480 -1.14 8.15 1.45
CA GLN A 480 -0.07 7.22 1.82
C GLN A 480 1.19 8.00 2.20
N ALA A 481 2.13 7.34 2.88
CA ALA A 481 3.38 7.98 3.31
C ALA A 481 4.31 8.28 2.13
N ARG A 482 4.40 7.36 1.17
CA ARG A 482 5.28 7.45 0.02
C ARG A 482 4.61 8.10 -1.17
N ASP A 483 5.41 8.79 -1.98
CA ASP A 483 4.97 9.31 -3.27
C ASP A 483 4.55 8.16 -4.19
N ASN A 484 3.44 8.35 -4.89
CA ASN A 484 3.02 7.42 -5.91
C ASN A 484 3.46 7.94 -7.28
N ILE A 485 4.31 7.15 -7.93
CA ILE A 485 4.98 7.50 -9.18
C ILE A 485 4.04 7.66 -10.39
N ALA A 486 2.82 7.11 -10.32
CA ALA A 486 1.76 7.39 -11.29
C ALA A 486 1.44 8.90 -11.37
N PHE A 487 1.73 9.65 -10.30
CA PHE A 487 1.51 11.07 -10.18
C PHE A 487 2.76 11.90 -10.45
N ARG A 488 3.77 11.38 -11.17
CA ARG A 488 4.96 12.15 -11.53
C ARG A 488 4.66 13.39 -12.38
N HIS A 489 3.60 13.37 -13.19
CA HIS A 489 3.14 14.51 -13.98
C HIS A 489 2.78 15.73 -13.10
N LEU A 490 2.54 15.53 -11.80
CA LEU A 490 2.34 16.63 -10.84
C LEU A 490 3.60 17.52 -10.71
N GLU A 491 4.80 17.04 -11.07
CA GLU A 491 6.00 17.87 -11.08
C GLU A 491 5.90 19.06 -12.06
N GLN A 492 5.02 18.98 -13.06
CA GLN A 492 4.83 20.04 -14.04
C GLN A 492 3.73 21.03 -13.67
N PHE A 493 3.11 20.89 -12.48
CA PHE A 493 2.04 21.79 -12.05
C PHE A 493 2.48 23.24 -11.91
N ASP A 494 3.78 23.48 -11.67
CA ASP A 494 4.36 24.82 -11.63
C ASP A 494 4.16 25.58 -12.95
N ASN A 495 4.03 24.88 -14.07
CA ASN A 495 3.80 25.47 -15.40
C ASN A 495 2.31 25.80 -15.65
N ILE A 496 1.38 25.20 -14.89
CA ILE A 496 -0.08 25.34 -15.05
C ILE A 496 -0.77 25.91 -13.81
N ILE A 497 -0.02 26.61 -12.93
CA ILE A 497 -0.60 27.23 -11.72
C ILE A 497 -1.81 28.10 -12.07
N ASP A 498 -1.68 28.96 -13.08
CA ASP A 498 -2.77 29.81 -13.54
C ASP A 498 -3.58 29.14 -14.66
N PRO A 499 -4.91 29.33 -14.70
CA PRO A 499 -5.75 28.74 -15.73
C PRO A 499 -5.39 29.27 -17.13
N SER A 500 -5.76 28.52 -18.17
CA SER A 500 -5.51 28.84 -19.60
C SER A 500 -4.04 28.72 -20.04
N ARG A 501 -3.15 28.20 -19.18
CA ARG A 501 -1.84 27.70 -19.62
C ARG A 501 -1.98 26.22 -19.96
N THR A 502 -1.77 25.90 -21.22
CA THR A 502 -1.67 24.52 -21.72
C THR A 502 -0.21 24.21 -21.94
N ILE A 503 0.27 23.10 -21.38
CA ILE A 503 1.54 22.51 -21.83
C ILE A 503 1.19 21.65 -23.05
N SER A 504 1.66 22.07 -24.22
CA SER A 504 1.46 21.38 -25.50
C SER A 504 2.74 20.70 -26.01
N ASP A 505 3.86 20.87 -25.31
CA ASP A 505 5.09 20.11 -25.55
C ASP A 505 4.91 18.70 -24.95
N PRO A 506 5.62 17.66 -25.46
CA PRO A 506 5.58 16.34 -24.85
C PRO A 506 5.87 16.50 -23.37
N LEU A 507 4.96 16.05 -22.50
CA LEU A 507 5.21 16.05 -21.07
C LEU A 507 6.52 15.28 -20.87
N ASP A 508 7.49 15.88 -20.18
CA ASP A 508 8.75 15.20 -19.79
C ASP A 508 8.50 13.83 -19.11
N PHE A 509 7.28 13.60 -18.62
CA PHE A 509 6.86 12.41 -17.91
C PHE A 509 5.45 11.93 -18.31
N SER A 510 5.27 11.45 -19.53
CA SER A 510 4.01 10.82 -19.94
C SER A 510 3.78 9.50 -19.17
N VAL A 511 2.56 9.27 -18.68
CA VAL A 511 2.21 8.12 -17.82
C VAL A 511 1.10 7.29 -18.48
N PRO A 512 1.27 5.97 -18.65
CA PRO A 512 0.18 5.12 -19.16
C PRO A 512 -1.07 5.20 -18.26
N LEU A 513 -2.26 5.27 -18.86
CA LEU A 513 -3.53 5.25 -18.10
C LEU A 513 -3.66 4.02 -17.18
N ALA A 514 -3.05 2.90 -17.56
CA ALA A 514 -2.97 1.69 -16.75
C ALA A 514 -2.35 1.93 -15.36
N ASP A 515 -1.40 2.87 -15.24
CA ASP A 515 -0.75 3.18 -13.97
C ASP A 515 -1.66 3.96 -13.02
N LEU A 516 -2.65 4.65 -13.57
CA LEU A 516 -3.68 5.39 -12.84
C LEU A 516 -4.88 4.52 -12.44
N LEU A 517 -4.87 3.23 -12.77
CA LEU A 517 -5.87 2.27 -12.29
C LEU A 517 -5.46 1.68 -10.93
N PRO A 518 -6.44 1.23 -10.12
CA PRO A 518 -6.17 0.44 -8.92
C PRO A 518 -5.46 -0.87 -9.23
N ASP A 519 -4.70 -1.38 -8.25
CA ASP A 519 -4.02 -2.69 -8.33
C ASP A 519 -5.01 -3.84 -8.63
N SER A 520 -6.29 -3.69 -8.28
CA SER A 520 -7.36 -4.59 -8.69
C SER A 520 -8.54 -3.82 -9.29
N THR A 521 -8.92 -4.22 -10.50
CA THR A 521 -10.13 -3.72 -11.21
C THR A 521 -11.30 -4.72 -11.15
N GLU A 522 -11.20 -5.75 -10.30
CA GLU A 522 -12.20 -6.81 -10.21
C GLU A 522 -13.37 -6.49 -9.29
N SER A 523 -13.25 -5.48 -8.43
CA SER A 523 -14.28 -5.06 -7.49
C SER A 523 -14.62 -3.59 -7.70
N PHE A 524 -15.90 -3.30 -7.94
CA PHE A 524 -16.37 -1.97 -8.31
C PHE A 524 -17.88 -1.84 -8.13
N PHE A 525 -18.34 -0.60 -8.02
CA PHE A 525 -19.74 -0.22 -8.06
C PHE A 525 -20.14 0.26 -9.45
N ARG A 526 -21.39 0.03 -9.86
CA ARG A 526 -21.94 0.44 -11.15
C ARG A 526 -23.31 1.09 -10.97
N TYR A 527 -23.53 2.21 -11.66
CA TYR A 527 -24.84 2.88 -11.72
C TYR A 527 -24.94 3.81 -12.94
N ASN A 528 -26.17 4.18 -13.32
CA ASN A 528 -26.42 5.22 -14.32
C ASN A 528 -26.60 6.58 -13.62
N GLY A 529 -25.89 7.58 -14.10
CA GLY A 529 -25.78 8.88 -13.46
C GLY A 529 -25.62 10.02 -14.44
N SER A 530 -24.99 11.10 -13.97
CA SER A 530 -24.75 12.31 -14.75
C SER A 530 -23.29 12.72 -14.79
N LEU A 531 -22.98 13.71 -15.62
CA LEU A 531 -21.80 14.55 -15.41
C LEU A 531 -21.86 15.25 -14.05
N THR A 532 -20.71 15.43 -13.40
CA THR A 532 -20.58 16.08 -12.09
C THR A 532 -20.19 17.55 -12.16
N THR A 533 -20.10 18.09 -13.38
CA THR A 533 -19.89 19.51 -13.67
C THR A 533 -21.08 20.07 -14.47
N PRO A 534 -21.23 21.41 -14.55
CA PRO A 534 -22.32 22.05 -15.28
C PRO A 534 -22.43 21.59 -16.73
N GLY A 535 -23.68 21.43 -17.16
CA GLY A 535 -24.07 20.50 -18.23
C GLY A 535 -24.90 19.36 -17.65
N CYS A 536 -24.43 18.74 -16.55
CA CYS A 536 -25.18 17.81 -15.70
C CYS A 536 -26.01 16.74 -16.44
N ASN A 537 -25.60 16.39 -17.66
CA ASN A 537 -26.37 15.48 -18.51
C ASN A 537 -26.44 14.11 -17.86
N GLU A 538 -27.62 13.47 -17.88
CA GLU A 538 -27.85 12.12 -17.36
C GLU A 538 -27.52 11.05 -18.41
N ASP A 539 -26.29 11.09 -18.92
CA ASP A 539 -25.76 10.32 -20.06
C ASP A 539 -24.57 9.41 -19.69
N VAL A 540 -24.32 9.23 -18.38
CA VAL A 540 -23.11 8.58 -17.87
C VAL A 540 -23.40 7.21 -17.23
N ILE A 541 -22.69 6.19 -17.69
CA ILE A 541 -22.55 4.90 -17.00
C ILE A 541 -21.29 4.96 -16.11
N TRP A 542 -21.50 5.05 -14.80
CA TRP A 542 -20.42 5.17 -13.82
C TRP A 542 -19.90 3.82 -13.36
N THR A 543 -18.57 3.68 -13.30
CA THR A 543 -17.87 2.58 -12.61
C THR A 543 -16.97 3.16 -11.55
N VAL A 544 -17.26 2.92 -10.27
CA VAL A 544 -16.42 3.41 -9.16
C VAL A 544 -15.73 2.24 -8.51
N PHE A 545 -14.40 2.15 -8.65
CA PHE A 545 -13.63 1.06 -8.04
C PHE A 545 -13.58 1.22 -6.52
N ASP A 546 -13.68 0.10 -5.79
CA ASP A 546 -13.66 0.11 -4.33
C ASP A 546 -12.24 0.12 -3.73
N THR A 547 -11.25 -0.21 -4.57
CA THR A 547 -9.83 -0.22 -4.26
C THR A 547 -9.25 1.12 -4.69
N PRO A 548 -8.78 1.97 -3.75
CA PRO A 548 -8.27 3.29 -4.08
C PRO A 548 -6.79 3.24 -4.50
N ILE A 549 -6.33 4.20 -5.31
CA ILE A 549 -4.90 4.43 -5.61
C ILE A 549 -4.25 5.35 -4.55
N ALA A 550 -2.94 5.28 -4.43
CA ALA A 550 -2.18 5.98 -3.39
C ALA A 550 -1.77 7.38 -3.84
N ILE A 551 -1.71 8.35 -2.93
CA ILE A 551 -1.03 9.63 -3.16
C ILE A 551 -0.35 10.08 -1.87
N SER A 552 0.82 10.69 -1.95
CA SER A 552 1.43 11.29 -0.75
C SER A 552 0.78 12.62 -0.39
N LEU A 553 1.03 13.08 0.84
CA LEU A 553 0.61 14.43 1.24
C LEU A 553 1.31 15.51 0.41
N ARG A 554 2.58 15.28 0.02
CA ARG A 554 3.36 16.19 -0.84
C ARG A 554 2.72 16.33 -2.21
N GLN A 555 2.39 15.22 -2.84
CA GLN A 555 1.73 15.17 -4.14
C GLN A 555 0.33 15.79 -4.09
N LEU A 556 -0.48 15.42 -3.09
CA LEU A 556 -1.82 15.99 -2.92
C LEU A 556 -1.77 17.51 -2.69
N ALA A 557 -0.74 18.02 -2.03
CA ALA A 557 -0.58 19.45 -1.80
C ALA A 557 -0.36 20.25 -3.10
N LYS A 558 0.17 19.63 -4.15
CA LYS A 558 0.39 20.31 -5.45
C LYS A 558 -0.92 20.71 -6.12
N PHE A 559 -1.94 19.85 -6.09
CA PHE A 559 -3.28 20.19 -6.59
C PHE A 559 -3.84 21.47 -5.98
N ARG A 560 -3.58 21.72 -4.68
CA ARG A 560 -4.08 22.89 -3.95
C ARG A 560 -3.30 24.18 -4.21
N GLN A 561 -2.23 24.12 -5.00
CA GLN A 561 -1.45 25.29 -5.40
C GLN A 561 -1.96 25.94 -6.69
N LEU A 562 -2.80 25.22 -7.44
CA LEU A 562 -3.42 25.71 -8.66
C LEU A 562 -4.43 26.81 -8.36
N ASN A 563 -4.60 27.74 -9.29
CA ASN A 563 -5.55 28.84 -9.22
C ASN A 563 -6.79 28.57 -10.09
N ASP A 564 -7.92 29.10 -9.67
CA ASP A 564 -9.16 29.19 -10.45
C ASP A 564 -9.14 30.37 -11.44
N GLU A 565 -10.20 30.53 -12.23
CA GLU A 565 -10.37 31.62 -13.20
C GLU A 565 -10.29 33.03 -12.57
N ASN A 566 -10.49 33.16 -11.26
CA ASN A 566 -10.39 34.42 -10.53
C ASN A 566 -8.99 34.67 -9.94
N GLY A 567 -8.02 33.77 -10.18
CA GLY A 567 -6.69 33.83 -9.60
C GLY A 567 -6.65 33.45 -8.12
N MET A 568 -7.67 32.77 -7.61
CA MET A 568 -7.75 32.30 -6.23
C MET A 568 -7.34 30.82 -6.15
N PRO A 569 -6.69 30.36 -5.06
CA PRO A 569 -6.32 28.96 -4.95
C PRO A 569 -7.53 28.02 -5.05
N LEU A 570 -7.48 27.08 -6.00
CA LEU A 570 -8.47 26.04 -6.24
C LEU A 570 -8.36 24.95 -5.16
N LYS A 571 -8.87 25.26 -3.97
CA LYS A 571 -8.75 24.38 -2.80
C LYS A 571 -9.75 23.25 -2.76
N ASN A 572 -10.91 23.41 -3.40
CA ASN A 572 -12.00 22.46 -3.37
C ASN A 572 -12.78 22.54 -4.69
N ASN A 573 -12.85 21.43 -5.42
CA ASN A 573 -13.52 21.34 -6.72
C ASN A 573 -14.47 20.14 -6.77
N VAL A 574 -15.26 19.97 -5.70
CA VAL A 574 -16.12 18.80 -5.51
C VAL A 574 -17.59 19.21 -5.48
N ARG A 575 -18.42 18.55 -6.30
CA ARG A 575 -19.88 18.61 -6.23
C ARG A 575 -20.39 17.77 -5.04
N PRO A 576 -21.40 18.25 -4.29
CA PRO A 576 -22.05 17.46 -3.25
C PRO A 576 -22.70 16.19 -3.81
N THR A 577 -22.76 15.12 -2.99
CA THR A 577 -23.48 13.90 -3.35
C THR A 577 -24.97 14.16 -3.54
N GLN A 578 -25.52 13.59 -4.60
CA GLN A 578 -26.90 13.71 -5.06
C GLN A 578 -27.75 12.55 -4.55
N MET A 579 -29.06 12.73 -4.54
CA MET A 579 -29.99 11.68 -4.09
C MET A 579 -30.11 10.56 -5.13
N LEU A 580 -30.29 9.33 -4.66
CA LEU A 580 -30.38 8.16 -5.53
C LEU A 580 -31.70 8.09 -6.31
N HIS A 581 -32.79 8.66 -5.77
CA HIS A 581 -34.13 8.71 -6.39
C HIS A 581 -34.67 7.37 -6.90
N GLY A 582 -34.31 6.27 -6.24
CA GLY A 582 -34.77 4.92 -6.60
C GLY A 582 -33.96 4.26 -7.72
N ARG A 583 -32.85 4.86 -8.18
CA ARG A 583 -31.87 4.15 -9.00
C ARG A 583 -31.31 2.95 -8.25
N GLU A 584 -31.17 1.85 -8.97
CA GLU A 584 -30.44 0.69 -8.46
C GLU A 584 -28.94 0.93 -8.63
N THR A 585 -28.17 0.52 -7.63
CA THR A 585 -26.70 0.47 -7.71
C THR A 585 -26.27 -0.98 -7.55
N SER A 586 -25.29 -1.40 -8.33
CA SER A 586 -24.77 -2.77 -8.25
C SER A 586 -23.31 -2.77 -7.82
N GLN A 587 -22.87 -3.90 -7.28
CA GLN A 587 -21.48 -4.13 -6.88
C GLN A 587 -20.96 -5.45 -7.46
N MET A 588 -19.82 -5.40 -8.13
CA MET A 588 -18.98 -6.55 -8.43
C MET A 588 -18.09 -6.82 -7.21
N ILE A 589 -18.07 -8.05 -6.70
CA ILE A 589 -17.16 -8.46 -5.63
C ILE A 589 -16.25 -9.55 -6.17
N SER A 590 -14.93 -9.40 -6.01
CA SER A 590 -14.00 -10.47 -6.37
C SER A 590 -14.13 -11.64 -5.39
N PHE A 591 -14.59 -12.80 -5.89
CA PHE A 591 -14.60 -14.05 -5.12
C PHE A 591 -13.20 -14.68 -5.14
N LEU A 592 -12.28 -14.12 -4.35
CA LEU A 592 -11.14 -14.92 -3.87
C LEU A 592 -11.72 -15.96 -2.92
N VAL A 593 -11.75 -17.22 -3.35
CA VAL A 593 -12.10 -18.38 -2.51
C VAL A 593 -11.04 -18.50 -1.42
N CYS A 594 -11.22 -17.75 -0.33
CA CYS A 594 -10.60 -18.06 0.93
C CYS A 594 -11.57 -18.99 1.66
N CYS A 595 -11.24 -20.28 1.73
CA CYS A 595 -11.90 -21.20 2.64
C CYS A 595 -11.62 -20.76 4.09
N HIS A 596 -12.33 -19.75 4.59
CA HIS A 596 -12.45 -19.44 6.00
C HIS A 596 -13.94 -19.43 6.33
N PHE A 597 -14.46 -20.60 6.70
CA PHE A 597 -15.78 -20.71 7.32
C PHE A 597 -15.74 -19.98 8.67
N TYR A 598 -16.27 -18.75 8.72
CA TYR A 598 -16.73 -18.14 9.96
C TYR A 598 -18.04 -18.81 10.36
N LEU A 599 -17.98 -19.74 11.31
CA LEU A 599 -19.15 -20.17 12.06
C LEU A 599 -19.49 -19.07 13.08
N HIS A 600 -20.54 -18.29 12.80
CA HIS A 600 -21.18 -17.44 13.79
C HIS A 600 -21.79 -18.32 14.89
N CYS A 601 -21.35 -18.16 16.14
CA CYS A 601 -22.09 -18.62 17.32
C CYS A 601 -22.84 -17.42 17.91
N ASP A 602 -24.16 -17.54 18.01
CA ASP A 602 -25.07 -16.59 18.68
C ASP A 602 -24.76 -16.57 20.19
N PRO A 603 -24.58 -15.40 20.86
CA PRO A 603 -24.22 -15.34 22.28
C PRO A 603 -25.41 -15.49 23.25
N ASN A 604 -26.63 -15.77 22.79
CA ASN A 604 -27.80 -15.81 23.66
C ASN A 604 -28.26 -17.22 24.05
N VAL A 605 -27.48 -17.96 24.86
CA VAL A 605 -28.03 -19.01 25.74
C VAL A 605 -27.32 -18.95 27.09
N THR A 606 -27.96 -18.30 28.05
CA THR A 606 -27.61 -18.26 29.47
C THR A 606 -28.23 -19.45 30.21
N GLU A 607 -27.43 -20.03 31.13
CA GLU A 607 -27.80 -20.84 32.31
C GLU A 607 -28.64 -22.14 32.13
N TYR A 608 -28.12 -23.30 32.58
CA TYR A 608 -28.39 -23.88 33.93
C TYR A 608 -28.06 -25.40 34.06
N GLN A 609 -27.33 -25.69 35.14
CA GLN A 609 -27.25 -26.89 36.01
C GLN A 609 -26.78 -28.30 35.58
N ALA A 610 -25.95 -28.83 36.48
CA ALA A 610 -25.28 -30.11 36.51
C ALA A 610 -26.21 -31.33 36.74
N GLY A 611 -25.88 -32.45 36.10
CA GLY A 611 -26.45 -33.75 36.43
C GLY A 611 -25.98 -34.89 35.53
N ASN A 612 -25.27 -35.85 36.13
CA ASN A 612 -24.91 -37.16 35.56
C ASN A 612 -26.04 -37.82 34.73
N ARG A 613 -25.78 -38.14 33.45
CA ARG A 613 -26.04 -39.49 32.87
C ARG A 613 -25.57 -39.64 31.42
N LYS A 614 -25.17 -40.88 31.12
CA LYS A 614 -24.63 -41.43 29.86
C LYS A 614 -25.59 -41.31 28.67
N TYR A 615 -24.96 -41.14 27.50
CA TYR A 615 -25.45 -41.37 26.13
C TYR A 615 -26.66 -42.28 25.96
N ASP A 616 -27.65 -41.82 25.20
CA ASP A 616 -28.21 -42.58 24.08
C ASP A 616 -28.67 -41.63 22.96
N SER A 617 -28.38 -42.04 21.73
CA SER A 617 -28.69 -41.38 20.49
C SER A 617 -30.15 -41.63 20.09
N THR A 618 -30.89 -40.57 19.72
CA THR A 618 -31.70 -40.44 18.49
C THR A 618 -32.85 -39.43 18.64
N PHE A 619 -33.16 -38.77 17.51
CA PHE A 619 -34.41 -38.08 17.11
C PHE A 619 -34.59 -36.55 17.29
N GLU A 620 -34.80 -35.93 16.12
CA GLU A 620 -35.89 -35.00 15.73
C GLU A 620 -35.69 -33.48 15.65
N TYR A 621 -35.46 -33.05 14.39
CA TYR A 621 -36.13 -31.99 13.61
C TYR A 621 -36.66 -30.72 14.31
N CYS A 622 -36.15 -29.58 13.81
CA CYS A 622 -36.97 -28.41 13.45
C CYS A 622 -36.54 -27.93 12.04
N THR A 623 -37.32 -28.30 11.02
CA THR A 623 -37.53 -27.53 9.77
C THR A 623 -38.61 -26.48 10.07
N ASN A 624 -38.70 -25.27 9.52
CA ASN A 624 -38.39 -24.74 8.19
C ASN A 624 -38.57 -23.21 8.24
N ASP A 625 -37.85 -22.44 7.43
CA ASP A 625 -38.46 -21.78 6.26
C ASP A 625 -37.40 -21.09 5.37
N GLY A 626 -37.30 -21.59 4.13
CA GLY A 626 -36.90 -20.76 2.99
C GLY A 626 -35.51 -20.91 2.38
N LEU A 627 -35.04 -22.12 2.05
CA LEU A 627 -34.17 -22.36 0.88
C LEU A 627 -34.04 -23.87 0.60
N ASN A 628 -34.77 -24.34 -0.43
CA ASN A 628 -34.66 -25.71 -0.95
C ASN A 628 -33.38 -25.84 -1.80
N LEU A 629 -32.30 -26.36 -1.22
CA LEU A 629 -31.23 -27.03 -1.96
C LEU A 629 -31.25 -28.52 -1.61
N LYS A 630 -31.74 -29.35 -2.55
CA LYS A 630 -31.62 -30.81 -2.46
C LYS A 630 -30.15 -31.20 -2.53
N MET A 631 -29.49 -31.38 -1.38
CA MET A 631 -28.18 -32.04 -1.33
C MET A 631 -28.35 -33.57 -1.39
N GLY A 632 -27.63 -34.19 -2.32
CA GLY A 632 -27.57 -35.65 -2.48
C GLY A 632 -26.81 -36.35 -1.35
N LYS A 633 -27.09 -37.64 -1.17
CA LYS A 633 -26.66 -38.53 -0.08
C LYS A 633 -25.14 -38.64 0.18
N ASN A 634 -24.28 -37.99 -0.59
CA ASN A 634 -22.82 -38.06 -0.47
C ASN A 634 -22.23 -37.04 0.53
N ALA A 635 -22.95 -36.00 0.92
CA ALA A 635 -22.45 -34.99 1.87
C ALA A 635 -22.39 -35.48 3.34
N SER A 636 -23.18 -36.50 3.70
CA SER A 636 -23.22 -37.05 5.06
C SER A 636 -21.98 -37.89 5.43
N LEU A 637 -21.23 -38.39 4.45
CA LEU A 637 -20.06 -39.24 4.69
C LEU A 637 -18.80 -38.40 4.91
N LEU A 638 -18.70 -37.25 4.22
CA LEU A 638 -17.60 -36.30 4.33
C LEU A 638 -17.53 -35.67 5.72
N TYR A 639 -18.68 -35.33 6.30
CA TYR A 639 -18.78 -34.71 7.63
C TYR A 639 -18.38 -35.65 8.76
N LYS A 640 -18.60 -36.96 8.61
CA LYS A 640 -18.22 -37.98 9.61
C LYS A 640 -16.73 -38.32 9.59
N LEU A 641 -16.07 -38.20 8.45
CA LEU A 641 -14.63 -38.44 8.31
C LEU A 641 -13.78 -37.29 8.86
N LEU A 642 -14.23 -36.05 8.72
CA LEU A 642 -13.54 -34.87 9.25
C LEU A 642 -13.55 -34.81 10.79
N PHE A 643 -14.61 -35.29 11.43
CA PHE A 643 -14.74 -35.26 12.90
C PHE A 643 -13.81 -36.27 13.61
N VAL A 644 -13.54 -37.42 12.99
CA VAL A 644 -12.61 -38.44 13.53
C VAL A 644 -11.16 -37.97 13.43
N TYR A 645 -10.83 -37.16 12.42
CA TYR A 645 -9.48 -36.62 12.22
C TYR A 645 -9.12 -35.54 13.26
N PHE A 646 -10.07 -34.65 13.59
CA PHE A 646 -9.87 -33.63 14.64
C PHE A 646 -9.75 -34.22 16.05
N ALA A 647 -10.50 -35.27 16.36
CA ALA A 647 -10.40 -35.96 17.64
C ALA A 647 -9.04 -36.68 17.84
N ALA A 648 -8.42 -37.17 16.75
CA ALA A 648 -7.13 -37.83 16.80
C ALA A 648 -5.93 -36.87 16.87
N ALA A 649 -6.07 -35.65 16.30
CA ALA A 649 -5.06 -34.60 16.38
C ALA A 649 -4.97 -33.97 17.78
N TYR A 650 -6.11 -33.80 18.46
CA TYR A 650 -6.16 -33.27 19.83
C TYR A 650 -5.53 -34.20 20.87
N ALA A 651 -5.59 -35.53 20.65
CA ALA A 651 -5.02 -36.52 21.55
C ALA A 651 -3.49 -36.68 21.46
N ARG A 652 -2.83 -36.10 20.44
CA ARG A 652 -1.35 -36.22 20.24
C ARG A 652 -0.54 -35.02 20.72
N TYR A 653 -1.18 -33.91 21.13
CA TYR A 653 -0.47 -32.70 21.53
C TYR A 653 -0.18 -32.61 23.05
N ASN A 654 -0.65 -33.56 23.86
CA ASN A 654 -0.49 -33.53 25.31
C ASN A 654 0.26 -34.76 25.84
N THR A 655 1.59 -34.80 25.68
CA THR A 655 2.47 -35.57 26.57
C THR A 655 3.89 -34.97 26.63
N ALA A 656 4.15 -34.08 27.59
CA ALA A 656 5.47 -33.83 28.20
C ALA A 656 5.28 -33.17 29.58
N PRO A 657 6.18 -33.39 30.55
CA PRO A 657 5.83 -33.57 31.96
C PRO A 657 5.72 -32.28 32.76
N GLN A 658 4.75 -32.25 33.69
CA GLN A 658 4.60 -31.19 34.68
C GLN A 658 5.61 -31.35 35.83
N THR A 659 6.38 -30.30 36.11
CA THR A 659 6.98 -30.07 37.43
C THR A 659 6.06 -29.14 38.23
N SER A 660 5.50 -29.68 39.30
CA SER A 660 4.57 -29.02 40.21
C SER A 660 5.30 -28.09 41.18
N SER A 661 4.85 -26.84 41.27
CA SER A 661 4.90 -26.07 42.52
C SER A 661 3.52 -25.47 42.78
N ASN A 662 2.83 -26.06 43.75
CA ASN A 662 1.55 -25.62 44.29
C ASN A 662 1.62 -24.17 44.80
N ALA A 663 0.69 -23.31 44.36
CA ALA A 663 0.20 -22.20 45.14
C ALA A 663 -1.30 -22.02 44.88
N GLY A 664 -2.06 -21.93 45.99
CA GLY A 664 -3.50 -22.11 46.09
C GLY A 664 -4.40 -21.31 45.14
N HIS A 665 -5.48 -21.98 44.73
CA HIS A 665 -6.75 -21.38 44.32
C HIS A 665 -7.20 -20.26 45.26
N LEU A 666 -7.49 -19.08 44.70
CA LEU A 666 -8.43 -18.11 45.28
C LEU A 666 -9.28 -17.53 44.15
N ASN A 667 -10.60 -17.73 44.26
CA ASN A 667 -11.63 -17.06 43.46
C ASN A 667 -11.54 -15.54 43.67
N TRP A 668 -11.66 -14.75 42.61
CA TRP A 668 -11.75 -13.29 42.72
C TRP A 668 -13.07 -12.79 42.11
N GLU A 669 -14.03 -12.52 42.99
CA GLU A 669 -14.96 -11.41 42.85
C GLU A 669 -14.17 -10.09 42.80
N GLU A 670 -14.72 -9.08 42.09
CA GLU A 670 -14.26 -7.69 41.95
C GLU A 670 -13.11 -7.27 42.89
N LYS A 671 -11.87 -7.21 42.35
CA LYS A 671 -10.76 -6.55 43.03
C LYS A 671 -10.71 -5.07 42.65
N ASP A 672 -10.90 -4.23 43.68
CA ASP A 672 -10.58 -2.81 43.70
C ASP A 672 -9.09 -2.58 43.33
N GLN A 673 -8.82 -1.71 42.35
CA GLN A 673 -7.47 -1.26 41.95
C GLN A 673 -6.67 -0.56 43.08
N SER A 674 -7.25 -0.38 44.27
CA SER A 674 -6.64 0.35 45.39
C SER A 674 -5.62 -0.44 46.22
N GLU A 675 -5.49 -1.75 46.01
CA GLU A 675 -4.54 -2.59 46.79
C GLU A 675 -3.14 -2.72 46.15
N GLU A 676 -3.01 -2.66 44.82
CA GLU A 676 -1.69 -2.68 44.15
C GLU A 676 -0.94 -1.33 44.23
N GLU A 677 -1.66 -0.21 44.31
CA GLU A 677 -1.05 1.13 44.43
C GLU A 677 -0.41 1.41 45.81
N LYS A 678 -0.63 0.55 46.82
CA LYS A 678 -0.12 0.77 48.19
C LYS A 678 1.37 0.44 48.37
N ASP A 679 1.98 -0.29 47.45
CA ASP A 679 3.38 -0.72 47.57
C ASP A 679 4.38 0.24 46.89
N GLN A 680 3.91 1.26 46.16
CA GLN A 680 4.76 2.25 45.48
C GLN A 680 4.55 3.66 46.06
N SER A 681 5.50 4.11 46.89
CA SER A 681 5.41 5.36 47.69
C SER A 681 5.12 6.65 46.90
N HIS A 682 5.37 6.67 45.59
CA HIS A 682 5.20 7.84 44.72
C HIS A 682 3.78 7.98 44.13
N CYS A 683 2.99 6.91 44.05
CA CYS A 683 1.66 6.94 43.43
C CYS A 683 0.60 7.70 44.26
N GLY A 684 0.88 8.01 45.53
CA GLY A 684 0.04 8.84 46.40
C GLY A 684 0.34 10.34 46.38
N GLY A 685 1.12 10.81 45.40
CA GLY A 685 1.47 12.23 45.27
C GLY A 685 0.29 13.14 44.88
N LYS A 686 0.47 14.46 44.97
CA LYS A 686 -0.60 15.46 44.69
C LYS A 686 -0.64 15.94 43.23
N HIS A 687 0.37 15.61 42.44
CA HIS A 687 0.50 15.99 41.04
C HIS A 687 0.42 14.76 40.12
N GLN A 688 -0.42 13.78 40.46
CA GLN A 688 -0.61 12.57 39.68
C GLN A 688 -1.42 12.79 38.40
N SER A 689 -1.25 11.87 37.46
CA SER A 689 -1.95 11.79 36.17
C SER A 689 -2.60 10.41 36.01
N PRO A 690 -3.63 10.26 35.16
CA PRO A 690 -4.26 11.27 34.31
C PRO A 690 -5.22 12.19 35.08
N ILE A 691 -5.72 13.26 34.46
CA ILE A 691 -6.70 14.19 35.07
C ILE A 691 -7.95 14.38 34.21
N ASN A 692 -9.05 14.83 34.82
CA ASN A 692 -10.17 15.42 34.11
C ASN A 692 -9.94 16.92 33.88
N ILE A 693 -9.84 17.31 32.60
CA ILE A 693 -9.62 18.69 32.20
C ILE A 693 -10.97 19.41 32.10
N GLU A 694 -11.24 20.29 33.07
CA GLU A 694 -12.41 21.16 33.08
C GLU A 694 -12.13 22.43 32.26
N THR A 695 -12.61 22.50 31.02
CA THR A 695 -12.30 23.58 30.06
C THR A 695 -12.75 24.97 30.53
N LYS A 696 -13.63 25.06 31.53
CA LYS A 696 -14.07 26.32 32.14
C LYS A 696 -13.03 26.93 33.09
N THR A 697 -12.07 26.12 33.55
CA THR A 697 -11.06 26.51 34.56
C THR A 697 -9.66 26.67 33.98
N VAL A 698 -9.47 26.35 32.70
CA VAL A 698 -8.17 26.44 32.04
C VAL A 698 -7.77 27.90 31.79
N ILE A 699 -6.46 28.15 31.81
CA ILE A 699 -5.91 29.47 31.49
C ILE A 699 -5.43 29.47 30.03
N THR A 700 -5.96 30.36 29.21
CA THR A 700 -5.53 30.49 27.81
C THR A 700 -4.14 31.12 27.73
N VAL A 701 -3.21 30.46 27.03
CA VAL A 701 -1.83 30.91 26.84
C VAL A 701 -1.46 30.82 25.36
N ASN A 702 -0.73 31.82 24.86
CA ASN A 702 -0.20 31.81 23.49
C ASN A 702 1.16 31.11 23.43
N TYR A 703 1.16 29.78 23.57
CA TYR A 703 2.38 29.01 23.35
C TYR A 703 2.77 29.01 21.86
N PRO A 704 4.08 28.93 21.54
CA PRO A 704 4.52 28.62 20.19
C PRO A 704 3.92 27.32 19.68
N LYS A 705 3.82 27.17 18.36
CA LYS A 705 3.46 25.90 17.70
C LYS A 705 4.43 24.80 18.08
N PHE A 706 3.98 23.55 18.08
CA PHE A 706 4.92 22.43 18.05
C PHE A 706 5.65 22.41 16.71
N ILE A 707 6.92 22.02 16.76
CA ILE A 707 7.71 21.70 15.58
C ILE A 707 8.17 20.26 15.78
N PHE A 708 7.71 19.39 14.87
CA PHE A 708 8.01 17.98 14.83
C PHE A 708 9.16 17.76 13.87
N HIS A 709 10.28 17.22 14.36
CA HIS A 709 11.47 16.99 13.55
C HIS A 709 11.63 15.50 13.31
N ASN A 710 11.85 15.11 12.05
CA ASN A 710 12.03 13.73 11.61
C ASN A 710 10.82 12.81 11.92
N TYR A 711 9.62 13.39 12.08
CA TYR A 711 8.40 12.62 12.34
C TYR A 711 7.85 11.94 11.08
N ASP A 712 8.27 12.44 9.92
CA ASP A 712 8.04 11.95 8.57
C ASP A 712 8.98 10.81 8.17
N LEU A 713 10.09 10.63 8.89
CA LEU A 713 11.01 9.53 8.63
C LEU A 713 10.43 8.19 9.07
N VAL A 714 10.76 7.16 8.31
CA VAL A 714 10.36 5.78 8.54
C VAL A 714 11.51 5.03 9.20
N PHE A 715 11.26 4.36 10.32
CA PHE A 715 12.29 3.65 11.09
C PHE A 715 11.96 2.17 11.22
N PRO A 716 12.97 1.28 11.29
CA PRO A 716 12.75 -0.09 11.73
C PRO A 716 12.18 -0.10 13.15
N GLU A 717 10.97 -0.62 13.31
CA GLU A 717 10.21 -0.58 14.55
C GLU A 717 10.01 -1.97 15.14
N SER A 718 10.02 -2.05 16.47
CA SER A 718 9.55 -3.23 17.20
C SER A 718 8.17 -2.96 17.78
N LEU A 719 7.24 -3.88 17.58
CA LEU A 719 5.98 -3.94 18.30
C LEU A 719 6.11 -4.95 19.43
N GLU A 720 5.83 -4.53 20.66
CA GLU A 720 6.01 -5.35 21.86
C GLU A 720 4.73 -5.33 22.70
N ASN A 721 4.26 -6.51 23.12
CA ASN A 721 3.31 -6.60 24.23
C ASN A 721 4.12 -6.77 25.52
N ASP A 722 4.15 -5.76 26.38
CA ASP A 722 4.91 -5.82 27.64
C ASP A 722 4.08 -6.36 28.82
N GLY A 723 2.89 -6.91 28.52
CA GLY A 723 1.91 -7.39 29.48
C GLY A 723 1.03 -6.30 30.10
N HIS A 724 1.26 -5.02 29.79
CA HIS A 724 0.44 -3.90 30.25
C HIS A 724 -0.11 -3.07 29.08
N THR A 725 0.59 -3.04 27.95
CA THR A 725 0.20 -2.32 26.74
C THR A 725 0.94 -2.90 25.54
N VAL A 726 0.50 -2.53 24.34
CA VAL A 726 1.35 -2.57 23.16
C VAL A 726 2.27 -1.35 23.13
N LYS A 727 3.57 -1.57 22.92
CA LYS A 727 4.61 -0.55 22.80
C LYS A 727 5.25 -0.61 21.43
N LEU A 728 5.46 0.55 20.83
CA LEU A 728 6.27 0.70 19.62
C LEU A 728 7.55 1.46 19.99
N LYS A 729 8.68 0.89 19.57
CA LYS A 729 10.03 1.43 19.77
C LYS A 729 10.80 1.41 18.46
N ILE A 730 11.65 2.40 18.25
CA ILE A 730 12.61 2.41 17.14
C ILE A 730 13.74 1.44 17.50
N LYS A 731 13.99 0.43 16.66
CA LYS A 731 15.08 -0.54 16.86
C LYS A 731 16.44 0.12 16.64
N GLN A 732 16.61 0.83 15.52
CA GLN A 732 17.89 1.46 15.14
C GLN A 732 17.64 2.85 14.52
N PRO A 733 18.19 3.94 15.08
CA PRO A 733 18.09 5.25 14.45
C PRO A 733 18.98 5.32 13.21
N ILE A 734 18.41 5.61 12.05
CA ILE A 734 19.14 5.83 10.80
C ILE A 734 20.02 7.08 10.94
N GLY A 735 21.35 6.95 10.78
CA GLY A 735 22.28 8.08 10.77
C GLY A 735 22.23 9.00 11.99
N HIS A 736 21.89 8.49 13.19
CA HIS A 736 21.63 9.25 14.43
C HIS A 736 20.41 10.21 14.41
N LYS A 737 19.57 10.18 13.36
CA LYS A 737 18.37 11.01 13.25
C LYS A 737 17.22 10.41 14.08
N VAL A 738 17.17 10.68 15.39
CA VAL A 738 16.04 10.30 16.26
C VAL A 738 14.94 11.38 16.16
N PRO A 739 13.65 11.03 16.02
CA PRO A 739 12.56 12.01 16.05
C PRO A 739 12.56 12.82 17.33
N PHE A 740 12.25 14.12 17.24
CA PHE A 740 12.20 14.98 18.41
C PHE A 740 11.22 16.13 18.23
N ILE A 741 10.78 16.68 19.36
CA ILE A 741 9.86 17.82 19.39
C ILE A 741 10.53 19.04 20.02
N THR A 742 10.12 20.21 19.51
CA THR A 742 10.43 21.53 20.05
C THR A 742 9.18 22.42 19.93
N GLY A 743 9.21 23.62 20.52
CA GLY A 743 8.04 24.49 20.51
C GLY A 743 6.94 23.98 21.46
N GLY A 744 5.70 24.38 21.25
CA GLY A 744 4.58 23.97 22.12
C GLY A 744 4.72 24.47 23.56
N GLY A 745 5.57 25.46 23.84
CA GLY A 745 5.93 25.89 25.20
C GLY A 745 6.95 25.01 25.93
N LEU A 746 7.60 24.07 25.23
CA LEU A 746 8.77 23.34 25.75
C LEU A 746 10.02 24.22 25.65
N THR A 747 10.87 24.20 26.68
CA THR A 747 12.09 25.01 26.77
C THR A 747 13.31 24.36 26.11
N ASP A 748 13.28 23.04 25.97
CA ASP A 748 14.38 22.21 25.49
C ASP A 748 13.94 21.35 24.29
N ARG A 749 14.88 20.57 23.76
CA ARG A 749 14.64 19.53 22.76
C ARG A 749 14.27 18.21 23.45
N TYR A 750 13.15 17.61 23.06
CA TYR A 750 12.69 16.34 23.63
C TYR A 750 12.71 15.24 22.56
N LYS A 751 13.57 14.23 22.73
CA LYS A 751 13.75 13.11 21.80
C LYS A 751 12.73 12.01 22.06
N PHE A 752 12.22 11.41 20.99
CA PHE A 752 11.32 10.26 21.04
C PHE A 752 11.98 9.09 21.77
N ALA A 753 11.19 8.41 22.61
CA ALA A 753 11.59 7.19 23.31
C ALA A 753 10.77 5.99 22.84
N GLN A 754 9.44 6.13 22.89
CA GLN A 754 8.47 5.09 22.58
C GLN A 754 7.08 5.69 22.41
N LEU A 755 6.17 4.93 21.82
CA LEU A 755 4.74 5.18 21.96
C LEU A 755 3.99 3.95 22.47
N HIS A 756 2.84 4.15 23.11
CA HIS A 756 1.99 3.09 23.64
C HIS A 756 0.53 3.53 23.75
N PHE A 757 -0.37 2.56 23.93
CA PHE A 757 -1.81 2.78 23.86
C PHE A 757 -2.51 2.37 25.15
N HIS A 758 -3.54 3.13 25.52
CA HIS A 758 -4.49 2.78 26.57
C HIS A 758 -5.87 2.60 25.93
N TRP A 759 -6.58 1.56 26.32
CA TRP A 759 -7.90 1.22 25.83
C TRP A 759 -8.74 0.63 26.96
N GLY A 760 -10.05 0.62 26.75
CA GLY A 760 -10.98 0.04 27.70
C GLY A 760 -11.91 -0.99 27.06
N LYS A 761 -12.70 -1.64 27.91
CA LYS A 761 -13.58 -2.75 27.54
C LYS A 761 -14.64 -2.37 26.50
N ARG A 762 -15.03 -1.09 26.43
CA ARG A 762 -16.05 -0.53 25.51
C ARG A 762 -15.62 0.86 25.03
N SER A 763 -16.55 1.79 24.78
CA SER A 763 -16.26 3.16 24.32
C SER A 763 -15.62 4.09 25.38
N PHE A 764 -15.12 3.53 26.48
CA PHE A 764 -14.51 4.22 27.62
C PHE A 764 -13.15 3.60 27.89
N GLY A 765 -12.08 4.28 27.48
CA GLY A 765 -10.73 3.73 27.51
C GLY A 765 -9.58 4.73 27.45
N SER A 766 -9.86 6.03 27.31
CA SER A 766 -8.84 7.07 27.47
C SER A 766 -8.53 7.28 28.95
N GLU A 767 -7.28 7.60 29.25
CA GLU A 767 -6.81 7.92 30.59
C GLU A 767 -7.31 9.32 31.00
N HIS A 768 -7.07 10.31 30.15
CA HIS A 768 -7.55 11.68 30.33
C HIS A 768 -9.04 11.80 29.99
N ARG A 769 -9.66 12.80 30.62
CA ARG A 769 -11.02 13.24 30.32
C ARG A 769 -11.04 14.72 29.99
N ILE A 770 -11.99 15.13 29.15
CA ILE A 770 -12.28 16.55 28.89
C ILE A 770 -13.73 16.81 29.27
N ASN A 771 -13.98 17.67 30.27
CA ASN A 771 -15.31 17.97 30.82
C ASN A 771 -16.09 16.68 31.20
N GLY A 772 -15.40 15.73 31.85
CA GLY A 772 -15.95 14.43 32.23
C GLY A 772 -16.06 13.41 31.10
N LYS A 773 -15.93 13.82 29.82
CA LYS A 773 -15.98 12.92 28.68
C LYS A 773 -14.70 12.09 28.58
N GLN A 774 -14.87 10.78 28.50
CA GLN A 774 -13.82 9.81 28.19
C GLN A 774 -14.00 9.29 26.77
N TYR A 775 -12.89 8.94 26.14
CA TYR A 775 -12.82 8.44 24.77
C TYR A 775 -12.54 6.93 24.78
N PRO A 776 -12.80 6.20 23.70
CA PRO A 776 -12.55 4.76 23.57
C PRO A 776 -11.11 4.30 23.85
N ALA A 777 -10.11 5.11 23.52
CA ALA A 777 -8.71 4.82 23.76
C ALA A 777 -7.89 6.13 23.83
N GLU A 778 -6.61 6.03 24.20
CA GLU A 778 -5.65 7.13 24.25
C GLU A 778 -4.26 6.64 23.84
N LEU A 779 -3.58 7.43 23.01
CA LEU A 779 -2.20 7.18 22.60
C LEU A 779 -1.27 8.12 23.36
N HIS A 780 -0.17 7.57 23.87
CA HIS A 780 0.93 8.31 24.46
C HIS A 780 2.18 8.23 23.58
N ILE A 781 2.68 9.38 23.15
CA ILE A 781 3.99 9.50 22.49
C ILE A 781 4.98 10.10 23.51
N VAL A 782 5.93 9.28 23.96
CA VAL A 782 6.81 9.58 25.08
C VAL A 782 8.14 10.13 24.59
N HIS A 783 8.55 11.26 25.14
CA HIS A 783 9.81 11.90 24.85
C HIS A 783 10.62 12.16 26.13
N TYR A 784 11.94 12.14 26.00
CA TYR A 784 12.86 12.55 27.05
C TYR A 784 13.68 13.78 26.64
N ASN A 785 13.99 14.62 27.61
CA ASN A 785 14.78 15.82 27.39
C ASN A 785 16.22 15.46 27.00
N ALA A 786 16.62 15.92 25.82
CA ALA A 786 17.88 15.55 25.19
C ALA A 786 19.11 15.91 26.04
N LYS A 787 18.99 16.90 26.94
CA LYS A 787 20.11 17.34 27.79
C LYS A 787 20.59 16.30 28.80
N TYR A 788 19.74 15.32 29.13
CA TYR A 788 20.09 14.21 30.04
C TYR A 788 20.70 13.00 29.31
N GLY A 789 20.77 13.05 27.98
CA GLY A 789 21.42 12.04 27.14
C GLY A 789 20.62 10.77 26.92
N SER A 790 19.87 10.28 27.91
CA SER A 790 19.04 9.07 27.80
C SER A 790 17.71 9.21 28.56
N PHE A 791 16.74 8.37 28.19
CA PHE A 791 15.44 8.28 28.86
C PHE A 791 15.60 8.02 30.38
N ASN A 792 16.44 7.04 30.75
CA ASN A 792 16.64 6.66 32.16
C ASN A 792 17.27 7.79 32.99
N ASN A 793 18.18 8.55 32.41
CA ASN A 793 18.78 9.70 33.09
C ASN A 793 17.84 10.89 33.20
N ALA A 794 16.84 10.99 32.32
CA ALA A 794 15.86 12.05 32.35
C ALA A 794 14.76 11.82 33.41
N LEU A 795 14.41 10.56 33.70
CA LEU A 795 13.36 10.17 34.65
C LEU A 795 13.34 10.92 36.00
N PRO A 796 14.47 11.13 36.70
CA PRO A 796 14.45 11.76 38.03
C PRO A 796 14.32 13.29 38.00
N HIS A 797 14.16 13.91 36.81
CA HIS A 797 14.12 15.36 36.65
C HIS A 797 12.73 15.86 36.24
N ARG A 798 12.28 16.95 36.86
CA ARG A 798 10.95 17.58 36.61
C ARG A 798 10.65 17.97 35.17
N ASP A 799 11.70 18.24 34.39
CA ASP A 799 11.62 18.55 32.95
C ASP A 799 12.23 17.43 32.11
N GLY A 800 12.29 16.23 32.68
CA GLY A 800 12.87 15.04 32.10
C GLY A 800 12.02 14.48 30.99
N LEU A 801 10.70 14.46 31.16
CA LEU A 801 9.78 13.87 30.20
C LEU A 801 8.75 14.86 29.66
N ALA A 802 8.47 14.74 28.36
CA ALA A 802 7.32 15.37 27.72
C ALA A 802 6.49 14.30 27.01
N ILE A 803 5.21 14.21 27.37
CA ILE A 803 4.30 13.20 26.79
C ILE A 803 3.19 13.91 26.03
N LEU A 804 2.98 13.48 24.79
CA LEU A 804 1.85 13.87 23.97
C LEU A 804 0.74 12.82 24.15
N ALA A 805 -0.40 13.25 24.66
CA ALA A 805 -1.61 12.47 24.83
C ALA A 805 -2.61 12.80 23.72
N ILE A 806 -3.04 11.76 23.01
CA ILE A 806 -3.90 11.85 21.84
C ILE A 806 -5.13 10.99 22.11
N LEU A 807 -6.27 11.65 22.33
CA LEU A 807 -7.54 10.97 22.57
C LEU A 807 -8.00 10.27 21.29
N ILE A 808 -8.47 9.02 21.40
CA ILE A 808 -8.89 8.22 20.25
C ILE A 808 -10.40 8.01 20.28
N LYS A 809 -11.10 8.51 19.25
CA LYS A 809 -12.53 8.26 19.03
C LYS A 809 -12.73 7.08 18.08
N LEU A 810 -13.92 6.49 18.13
CA LEU A 810 -14.35 5.52 17.13
C LEU A 810 -14.79 6.23 15.84
N GLN A 811 -14.45 5.62 14.72
CA GLN A 811 -14.98 5.91 13.41
C GLN A 811 -15.36 4.60 12.71
N LEU A 812 -15.96 4.70 11.52
CA LEU A 812 -16.33 3.51 10.75
C LEU A 812 -15.14 2.91 9.99
N ARG A 813 -14.14 3.71 9.62
CA ARG A 813 -12.95 3.27 8.88
C ARG A 813 -11.80 2.86 9.78
N ASP A 814 -11.05 1.87 9.31
CA ASP A 814 -9.74 1.60 9.85
C ASP A 814 -8.82 2.80 9.60
N SER A 815 -8.07 3.18 10.64
CA SER A 815 -7.03 4.18 10.57
C SER A 815 -5.76 3.56 10.02
N PHE A 816 -5.15 4.23 9.04
CA PHE A 816 -3.94 3.76 8.40
C PHE A 816 -2.76 3.64 9.36
N ALA A 817 -2.56 4.64 10.24
CA ALA A 817 -1.48 4.64 11.22
C ALA A 817 -1.47 3.39 12.12
N VAL A 818 -2.66 2.83 12.39
CA VAL A 818 -2.83 1.66 13.26
C VAL A 818 -2.92 0.36 12.47
N ARG A 819 -3.13 0.41 11.14
CA ARG A 819 -3.30 -0.76 10.27
C ARG A 819 -2.07 -1.66 10.27
N HIS A 820 -0.88 -1.07 10.27
CA HIS A 820 0.38 -1.81 10.32
C HIS A 820 0.64 -2.42 11.70
N LEU A 821 0.05 -1.85 12.76
CA LEU A 821 0.12 -2.35 14.13
C LEU A 821 -0.78 -3.57 14.37
N GLU A 822 -1.62 -3.95 13.40
CA GLU A 822 -2.58 -5.06 13.52
C GLU A 822 -1.96 -6.46 13.53
N GLN A 823 -0.63 -6.57 13.53
CA GLN A 823 0.15 -7.82 13.62
C GLN A 823 0.11 -8.45 15.02
N PHE A 824 -0.98 -8.23 15.76
CA PHE A 824 -1.15 -8.66 17.14
C PHE A 824 -1.02 -10.18 17.31
N GLU A 825 -1.28 -10.98 16.27
CA GLU A 825 -1.12 -12.44 16.28
C GLU A 825 0.26 -12.89 16.75
N ASN A 826 1.31 -12.12 16.43
CA ASN A 826 2.69 -12.46 16.79
C ASN A 826 3.06 -12.02 18.22
N ILE A 827 2.28 -11.12 18.81
CA ILE A 827 2.53 -10.54 20.14
C ILE A 827 1.36 -10.73 21.12
N ILE A 828 0.45 -11.68 20.87
CA ILE A 828 -0.71 -11.96 21.74
C ILE A 828 -0.24 -12.17 23.18
N ASN A 829 0.80 -12.99 23.36
CA ASN A 829 1.34 -13.27 24.69
C ASN A 829 2.32 -12.16 25.13
N PRO A 830 2.35 -11.84 26.43
CA PRO A 830 3.24 -10.81 26.97
C PRO A 830 4.72 -11.21 26.79
N ILE A 831 5.61 -10.21 26.81
CA ILE A 831 7.08 -10.33 26.67
C ILE A 831 7.51 -10.76 25.25
N ASN A 832 6.54 -10.91 24.33
CA ASN A 832 6.84 -11.09 22.91
C ASN A 832 7.03 -9.74 22.22
N SER A 833 8.06 -9.67 21.39
CA SER A 833 8.32 -8.56 20.48
C SER A 833 8.44 -9.07 19.06
N ASP A 834 7.91 -8.33 18.10
CA ASP A 834 8.06 -8.60 16.67
C ASP A 834 8.57 -7.37 15.92
N SER A 835 9.20 -7.57 14.78
CA SER A 835 9.44 -6.48 13.82
C SER A 835 8.11 -6.14 13.14
N LEU A 836 7.78 -4.86 13.02
CA LEU A 836 6.67 -4.49 12.15
C LEU A 836 7.01 -4.88 10.71
N ARG A 837 6.12 -5.61 10.02
CA ARG A 837 6.30 -5.89 8.58
C ARG A 837 6.31 -4.64 7.72
N TYR A 838 5.72 -3.55 8.21
CA TYR A 838 5.60 -2.28 7.53
C TYR A 838 5.86 -1.16 8.54
N SER A 839 6.85 -0.33 8.28
CA SER A 839 7.25 0.76 9.16
C SER A 839 6.31 1.97 8.98
N VAL A 840 6.01 2.69 10.06
CA VAL A 840 5.02 3.79 10.03
C VAL A 840 5.66 5.10 10.53
N PRO A 841 5.59 6.21 9.79
CA PRO A 841 6.11 7.49 10.27
C PRO A 841 5.32 7.98 11.49
N LEU A 842 6.00 8.55 12.48
CA LEU A 842 5.38 9.05 13.71
C LEU A 842 4.33 10.15 13.47
N ALA A 843 4.44 10.87 12.35
CA ALA A 843 3.49 11.89 11.92
C ALA A 843 2.06 11.33 11.76
N ASP A 844 1.92 10.07 11.34
CA ASP A 844 0.61 9.45 11.09
C ASP A 844 -0.18 9.22 12.37
N PHE A 845 0.50 9.18 13.53
CA PHE A 845 -0.12 9.04 14.84
C PHE A 845 -0.57 10.38 15.44
N LEU A 846 -0.26 11.51 14.82
CA LEU A 846 -0.67 12.83 15.30
C LEU A 846 -2.14 13.13 14.95
N PRO A 847 -2.85 13.90 15.77
CA PRO A 847 -4.22 14.31 15.47
C PRO A 847 -4.24 15.31 14.30
N PRO A 848 -5.37 15.44 13.57
CA PRO A 848 -5.49 16.35 12.43
C PRO A 848 -5.19 17.82 12.75
N ASN A 849 -5.30 18.20 14.02
CA ASN A 849 -4.95 19.52 14.52
C ASN A 849 -4.02 19.40 15.72
N THR A 850 -2.78 19.82 15.53
CA THR A 850 -1.76 19.90 16.59
C THR A 850 -1.60 21.32 17.13
N GLU A 851 -2.44 22.27 16.68
CA GLU A 851 -2.37 23.67 17.09
C GLU A 851 -3.04 23.93 18.44
N SER A 852 -4.13 23.23 18.74
CA SER A 852 -4.85 23.39 20.00
C SER A 852 -4.58 22.25 20.97
N PHE A 853 -4.18 22.59 22.19
CA PHE A 853 -3.84 21.59 23.21
C PHE A 853 -3.88 22.16 24.63
N PHE A 854 -4.04 21.26 25.60
CA PHE A 854 -3.88 21.53 27.02
C PHE A 854 -2.47 21.17 27.49
N ARG A 855 -1.97 21.90 28.48
CA ARG A 855 -0.64 21.70 29.09
C ARG A 855 -0.74 21.73 30.61
N TYR A 856 -0.15 20.74 31.27
CA TYR A 856 -0.01 20.71 32.73
C TYR A 856 1.19 19.85 33.16
N ASN A 857 1.64 20.00 34.39
CA ASN A 857 2.66 19.13 34.99
C ASN A 857 1.97 18.00 35.76
N GLY A 858 2.40 16.77 35.51
CA GLY A 858 1.76 15.57 36.04
C GLY A 858 2.75 14.45 36.30
N SER A 859 2.24 13.22 36.34
CA SER A 859 3.04 12.03 36.58
C SER A 859 3.04 11.06 35.41
N LEU A 860 3.87 10.02 35.48
CA LEU A 860 3.62 8.78 34.76
C LEU A 860 2.30 8.16 35.23
N THR A 861 1.56 7.53 34.31
CA THR A 861 0.28 6.86 34.58
C THR A 861 0.43 5.35 34.81
N SER A 862 1.65 4.83 34.72
CA SER A 862 1.99 3.43 35.01
C SER A 862 3.40 3.34 35.62
N GLY A 863 3.67 2.23 36.33
CA GLY A 863 4.91 2.04 37.08
C GLY A 863 5.02 3.01 38.27
N ASN A 864 6.24 3.48 38.57
CA ASN A 864 6.58 4.22 39.80
C ASN A 864 5.95 5.62 39.95
N CYS A 865 5.02 6.04 39.08
CA CYS A 865 4.21 7.26 39.25
C CYS A 865 4.99 8.59 39.48
N TYR A 866 6.21 8.72 38.96
CA TYR A 866 7.03 9.93 39.13
C TYR A 866 6.32 11.19 38.60
N GLU A 867 6.29 12.26 39.40
CA GLU A 867 5.61 13.55 39.12
C GLU A 867 6.45 14.51 38.26
N ASP A 868 7.09 13.96 37.24
CA ASP A 868 8.15 14.60 36.46
C ASP A 868 7.81 14.67 34.96
N VAL A 869 6.50 14.70 34.63
CA VAL A 869 5.99 14.69 33.25
C VAL A 869 5.36 16.03 32.88
N ILE A 870 5.81 16.60 31.77
CA ILE A 870 5.15 17.71 31.09
C ILE A 870 4.12 17.13 30.12
N TRP A 871 2.84 17.18 30.50
CA TRP A 871 1.75 16.65 29.70
C TRP A 871 1.27 17.64 28.65
N THR A 872 1.05 17.14 27.44
CA THR A 872 0.32 17.85 26.38
C THR A 872 -0.84 16.98 25.94
N VAL A 873 -2.07 17.42 26.19
CA VAL A 873 -3.28 16.69 25.77
C VAL A 873 -3.91 17.46 24.61
N PHE A 874 -3.93 16.87 23.41
CA PHE A 874 -4.57 17.50 22.26
C PHE A 874 -6.10 17.49 22.44
N ASP A 875 -6.76 18.58 22.06
CA ASP A 875 -8.22 18.70 22.17
C ASP A 875 -8.95 18.08 20.96
N THR A 876 -8.22 17.76 19.90
CA THR A 876 -8.69 17.15 18.68
C THR A 876 -8.37 15.65 18.71
N PRO A 877 -9.38 14.77 18.72
CA PRO A 877 -9.14 13.33 18.81
C PRO A 877 -8.72 12.74 17.45
N PHE A 878 -7.79 11.79 17.51
CA PHE A 878 -7.49 10.82 16.46
C PHE A 878 -8.61 9.76 16.39
N ALA A 879 -8.77 9.04 15.27
CA ALA A 879 -9.88 8.12 15.11
C ALA A 879 -9.45 6.75 14.56
N ILE A 880 -10.02 5.67 15.12
CA ILE A 880 -9.81 4.28 14.66
C ILE A 880 -11.15 3.55 14.54
N SER A 881 -11.20 2.41 13.85
CA SER A 881 -12.42 1.59 13.82
C SER A 881 -12.61 0.75 15.08
N GLU A 882 -13.85 0.29 15.31
CA GLU A 882 -14.12 -0.70 16.35
C GLU A 882 -13.38 -2.01 16.06
N ARG A 883 -13.22 -2.39 14.79
CA ARG A 883 -12.43 -3.57 14.39
C ARG A 883 -11.00 -3.46 14.86
N GLN A 884 -10.38 -2.30 14.66
CA GLN A 884 -9.00 -2.06 15.10
C GLN A 884 -8.88 -2.06 16.62
N LEU A 885 -9.78 -1.35 17.30
CA LEU A 885 -9.80 -1.31 18.77
C LEU A 885 -10.00 -2.71 19.38
N ALA A 886 -10.84 -3.54 18.77
CA ALA A 886 -11.08 -4.91 19.22
C ALA A 886 -9.82 -5.77 19.19
N LYS A 887 -8.88 -5.52 18.27
CA LYS A 887 -7.63 -6.28 18.21
C LYS A 887 -6.70 -6.02 19.39
N PHE A 888 -6.69 -4.80 19.93
CA PHE A 888 -5.93 -4.50 21.16
C PHE A 888 -6.40 -5.36 22.35
N ARG A 889 -7.72 -5.63 22.40
CA ARG A 889 -8.34 -6.45 23.45
C ARG A 889 -8.06 -7.96 23.32
N LEU A 890 -7.40 -8.40 22.25
CA LEU A 890 -6.96 -9.79 22.07
C LEU A 890 -5.62 -10.07 22.76
N LEU A 891 -4.87 -9.02 23.13
CA LEU A 891 -3.60 -9.16 23.83
C LEU A 891 -3.80 -9.78 25.21
N ARG A 892 -2.76 -10.44 25.72
CA ARG A 892 -2.75 -11.04 27.06
C ARG A 892 -1.82 -10.29 28.00
N ASP A 893 -2.20 -10.23 29.27
CA ASP A 893 -1.37 -9.71 30.35
C ASP A 893 -0.34 -10.76 30.85
N LEU A 894 0.46 -10.39 31.85
CA LEU A 894 1.47 -11.27 32.47
C LEU A 894 0.87 -12.51 33.17
N SER A 895 -0.42 -12.50 33.50
CA SER A 895 -1.14 -13.64 34.08
C SER A 895 -1.68 -14.59 33.01
N GLY A 896 -1.65 -14.17 31.75
CA GLY A 896 -2.21 -14.89 30.61
C GLY A 896 -3.68 -14.59 30.38
N ASP A 897 -4.28 -13.63 31.07
CA ASP A 897 -5.66 -13.20 30.89
C ASP A 897 -5.78 -12.16 29.76
N GLU A 898 -6.96 -12.00 29.18
CA GLU A 898 -7.20 -11.00 28.13
C GLU A 898 -7.06 -9.58 28.69
N LEU A 899 -6.21 -8.76 28.07
CA LEU A 899 -5.98 -7.36 28.39
C LEU A 899 -7.12 -6.50 27.82
N ILE A 900 -8.32 -6.68 28.39
CA ILE A 900 -9.56 -6.02 27.94
C ILE A 900 -9.59 -4.52 28.22
N GLU A 901 -8.83 -4.06 29.23
CA GLU A 901 -8.61 -2.66 29.57
C GLU A 901 -7.28 -2.46 30.30
N ASN A 902 -6.65 -1.30 30.10
CA ASN A 902 -5.36 -0.96 30.69
C ASN A 902 -5.25 0.54 31.05
N VAL A 903 -6.31 1.06 31.69
CA VAL A 903 -6.50 2.48 31.96
C VAL A 903 -6.37 2.77 33.46
N ARG A 904 -5.63 3.82 33.83
CA ARG A 904 -5.60 4.36 35.19
C ARG A 904 -6.79 5.29 35.45
N THR A 905 -7.30 5.27 36.67
CA THR A 905 -8.36 6.19 37.10
C THR A 905 -7.87 7.64 37.14
N THR A 906 -8.78 8.59 36.86
CA THR A 906 -8.45 10.02 36.90
C THR A 906 -8.13 10.49 38.30
N GLN A 907 -7.03 11.23 38.41
CA GLN A 907 -6.48 11.77 39.64
C GLN A 907 -6.97 13.20 39.89
N LEU A 908 -6.96 13.61 41.15
CA LEU A 908 -7.39 14.96 41.53
C LEU A 908 -6.42 16.03 41.00
N LEU A 909 -6.97 17.10 40.44
CA LEU A 909 -6.19 18.24 39.94
C LEU A 909 -5.38 18.92 41.06
N HIS A 910 -5.90 18.93 42.29
CA HIS A 910 -5.35 19.66 43.44
C HIS A 910 -5.13 21.15 43.10
N GLU A 911 -3.95 21.70 43.42
CA GLU A 911 -3.60 23.11 43.23
C GLU A 911 -3.00 23.40 41.84
N ARG A 912 -2.97 22.42 40.94
CA ARG A 912 -2.42 22.58 39.59
C ARG A 912 -3.34 23.41 38.71
N VAL A 913 -2.70 24.11 37.77
CA VAL A 913 -3.38 24.85 36.72
C VAL A 913 -3.17 24.14 35.39
N VAL A 914 -4.24 24.02 34.60
CA VAL A 914 -4.16 23.55 33.22
C VAL A 914 -4.15 24.77 32.29
N MET A 915 -3.14 24.83 31.44
CA MET A 915 -3.01 25.87 30.42
C MET A 915 -3.63 25.37 29.11
N TYR A 916 -4.23 26.25 28.32
CA TYR A 916 -4.81 25.91 27.02
C TYR A 916 -4.26 26.82 25.93
N ARG A 917 -3.72 26.22 24.88
CA ARG A 917 -3.36 26.91 23.65
C ARG A 917 -4.52 26.77 22.65
N PRO A 918 -5.14 27.87 22.18
CA PRO A 918 -6.15 27.81 21.14
C PRO A 918 -5.51 27.82 19.74
N ASP A 919 -6.21 27.26 18.76
CA ASP A 919 -5.88 27.43 17.35
C ASP A 919 -6.19 28.88 16.92
N LEU A 920 -5.13 29.62 16.56
CA LEU A 920 -5.21 31.05 16.21
C LEU A 920 -5.64 31.28 14.74
N SER A 921 -5.69 30.24 13.90
CA SER A 921 -6.09 30.34 12.50
C SER A 921 -7.61 30.43 12.32
N ARG A 922 -8.36 29.89 13.27
CA ARG A 922 -9.83 30.02 13.34
C ARG A 922 -10.17 31.35 13.99
N GLY A 923 -10.52 32.35 13.17
CA GLY A 923 -10.88 33.69 13.61
C GLY A 923 -11.82 33.69 14.83
N PHE A 924 -11.39 34.36 15.90
CA PHE A 924 -12.12 34.42 17.17
C PHE A 924 -13.43 35.20 17.06
N LEU A 925 -14.56 34.50 16.95
CA LEU A 925 -15.86 35.02 17.37
C LEU A 925 -16.10 34.73 18.86
N THR A 926 -15.51 35.58 19.69
CA THR A 926 -15.97 36.10 21.00
C THR A 926 -16.52 35.21 22.14
N LYS A 927 -16.05 35.59 23.34
CA LYS A 927 -16.68 35.56 24.68
C LYS A 927 -16.58 34.28 25.52
N TRP A 928 -15.45 34.15 26.23
CA TRP A 928 -15.45 33.64 27.60
C TRP A 928 -15.27 34.84 28.55
N LYS A 929 -16.34 35.19 29.27
CA LYS A 929 -16.35 36.27 30.26
C LYS A 929 -15.32 35.96 31.35
N LYS A 930 -14.44 36.92 31.65
CA LYS A 930 -13.67 36.95 32.91
C LYS A 930 -14.64 36.89 34.10
N PRO A 931 -14.44 36.01 35.08
CA PRO A 931 -14.96 36.23 36.43
C PRO A 931 -14.09 37.29 37.10
N THR A 932 -14.75 38.28 37.70
CA THR A 932 -14.20 39.26 38.65
C THR A 932 -13.72 38.62 39.94
#